data_AF-B0DX13-F1
#
_entry.id   AF-B0DX13-F1
#
_cell.length_a   1.000
_cell.length_b   1.000
_cell.length_c   1.000
_cell.angle_alpha   90.00
_cell.angle_beta   90.00
_cell.angle_gamma   90.00
#
_symmetry.space_group_name_H-M   'P 1'
#
loop_
_entity.id
_entity.type
_entity.pdbx_description
1 polymer ?
#
loop_
_entity_poly.entity_id
_entity_poly.type
_entity_poly.pdbx_seq_one_letter_code
_entity_poly.pdbx_strand_id
1 'polypeptide(L)'
;MSPSLITLYPSELLYAICTQVFASCLPTTIPSLDPLLSDTSASHSSFTPALTWSEPITRRTLANLCLVNHDWYEAAKPWLWRRLEVRFPRTWLSLVAEIAWNYDEETVDLVIDKTIRAAANAAVASTSSECDKVAVVGFDENLFDSFEGPDTTISLNLLSSAPSRDTSPRRLRPKSKSPARWKLLRSIKDAVQDAVDRQSSRGMYVPMPIDPRPGRYVQHLDFNHFRTIGVRRSVEEGINNPFVTGDRLQAVVKEMPNLTSFGATEYMDGALTLPVLNELFLRGAASRALHHPFYMNGFSNDAEEEDQERRRECKDLEAVDFTGCVSAVFVNAFNAFVSAHLLTQSKGEEVEEKKIEPLIFPGLERLGLRGVKSILPRYLKPFLMALPSLTHLDLSGTRVTPDILEALGTRPLRLKSLGLARCTKLTSESIRHFLVDFPVTTELTELNLYGDMTYVSPLTVEHLQDILTQAPCLLGGQLVYLDLSSAPINESLLSLCKPQPKLCSLGLSHIPKLELNVVADFLLNKASNVEVLTLINTSPQLDLANPGAKELSRVSSIALHTHLIRPLCAPQFASSLTTTLSVPPQPPTRLRVVELSGATLRGLGAGAGTWRVIRSNGGRGWYVDTAARWVSDPRPGQGRVLKRGLPKGDAFHMEMERLSDANGNVCSGIGWHARKMEVLHGHGMLGRESGLYGAVSFAYQG
;
A
#
# COMPACT_ATOMS: atom_id res chain seq x y z
N MET A 1 -11.95 -2.06 53.49
CA MET A 1 -11.05 -2.15 52.33
C MET A 1 -11.61 -1.25 51.25
N SER A 2 -10.96 -0.12 50.99
CA SER A 2 -11.33 0.80 49.93
C SER A 2 -11.26 0.07 48.59
N PRO A 3 -12.25 0.19 47.68
CA PRO A 3 -12.12 -0.38 46.35
C PRO A 3 -10.91 0.31 45.70
N SER A 4 -9.99 -0.48 45.16
CA SER A 4 -8.85 0.07 44.43
C SER A 4 -9.39 0.99 43.35
N LEU A 5 -8.79 2.18 43.21
CA LEU A 5 -9.07 3.16 42.14
C LEU A 5 -8.70 2.63 40.73
N ILE A 6 -8.57 1.31 40.55
CA ILE A 6 -8.65 0.63 39.25
C ILE A 6 -10.14 0.48 38.88
N THR A 7 -10.89 1.57 39.06
CA THR A 7 -12.19 1.76 38.41
C THR A 7 -11.92 1.88 36.92
N LEU A 8 -12.45 0.91 36.16
CA LEU A 8 -12.25 0.69 34.74
C LEU A 8 -12.27 2.00 33.94
N TYR A 9 -11.21 2.25 33.17
CA TYR A 9 -11.27 3.26 32.11
C TYR A 9 -12.36 2.87 31.10
N PRO A 10 -13.14 3.83 30.56
CA PRO A 10 -14.11 3.53 29.51
C PRO A 10 -13.43 2.83 28.34
N SER A 11 -14.10 1.82 27.76
CA SER A 11 -13.56 1.02 26.65
C SER A 11 -13.25 1.90 25.42
N GLU A 12 -13.99 3.01 25.25
CA GLU A 12 -13.77 4.02 24.22
C GLU A 12 -12.43 4.74 24.41
N LEU A 13 -12.03 5.02 25.65
CA LEU A 13 -10.75 5.66 25.94
C LEU A 13 -9.59 4.71 25.63
N LEU A 14 -9.71 3.44 26.03
CA LEU A 14 -8.71 2.41 25.71
C LEU A 14 -8.58 2.23 24.20
N TYR A 15 -9.71 2.16 23.50
CA TYR A 15 -9.74 2.08 22.03
C TYR A 15 -9.11 3.31 21.38
N ALA A 16 -9.39 4.52 21.88
CA ALA A 16 -8.79 5.76 21.39
C ALA A 16 -7.27 5.79 21.60
N ILE A 17 -6.77 5.30 22.74
CA ILE A 17 -5.32 5.17 22.98
C ILE A 17 -4.71 4.20 21.97
N CYS A 18 -5.29 3.01 21.79
CA CYS A 18 -4.81 2.03 20.80
C CYS A 18 -4.87 2.59 19.36
N THR A 19 -5.89 3.39 19.05
CA THR A 19 -6.02 4.11 17.77
C THR A 19 -4.85 5.05 17.55
N GLN A 20 -4.49 5.87 18.55
CA GLN A 20 -3.37 6.81 18.45
C GLN A 20 -2.02 6.09 18.36
N VAL A 21 -1.85 4.99 19.10
CA VAL A 21 -0.66 4.13 18.99
C VAL A 21 -0.54 3.59 17.57
N PHE A 22 -1.62 3.04 16.99
CA PHE A 22 -1.60 2.59 15.60
C PHE A 22 -1.37 3.74 14.60
N ALA A 23 -2.01 4.88 14.80
CA ALA A 23 -1.86 6.05 13.93
C ALA A 23 -0.41 6.60 13.95
N SER A 24 0.34 6.38 15.02
CA SER A 24 1.74 6.83 15.12
C SER A 24 2.68 6.17 14.11
N CYS A 25 2.36 4.97 13.61
CA CYS A 25 3.12 4.32 12.53
C CYS A 25 2.59 4.62 11.13
N LEU A 26 1.46 5.33 11.01
CA LEU A 26 0.94 5.70 9.71
C LEU A 26 1.75 6.88 9.16
N PRO A 27 2.36 6.73 7.98
CA PRO A 27 3.07 7.82 7.29
C PRO A 27 2.19 9.07 7.10
N THR A 28 2.81 10.25 7.20
CA THR A 28 2.13 11.53 7.02
C THR A 28 1.80 11.79 5.55
N THR A 29 0.74 12.55 5.27
CA THR A 29 0.26 12.91 3.92
C THR A 29 1.32 13.48 3.00
N ILE A 30 2.34 14.15 3.55
CA ILE A 30 3.56 14.53 2.83
C ILE A 30 4.70 13.69 3.39
N PRO A 31 5.13 12.61 2.71
CA PRO A 31 6.18 11.73 3.21
C PRO A 31 7.52 12.46 3.25
N SER A 32 8.30 12.25 4.31
CA SER A 32 9.68 12.73 4.38
C SER A 32 10.58 11.84 3.53
N LEU A 33 11.52 12.45 2.81
CA LEU A 33 12.61 11.76 2.12
C LEU A 33 13.77 11.38 3.05
N ASP A 34 13.61 11.52 4.37
CA ASP A 34 14.53 11.01 5.38
C ASP A 34 14.29 9.51 5.66
N PRO A 35 15.35 8.70 5.87
CA PRO A 35 15.19 7.32 6.31
C PRO A 35 14.63 7.27 7.75
N LEU A 36 13.86 6.22 8.06
CA LEU A 36 13.41 5.97 9.43
C LEU A 36 14.59 5.49 10.28
N LEU A 37 14.80 6.11 11.44
CA LEU A 37 15.86 5.72 12.38
C LEU A 37 15.48 4.39 13.05
N SER A 38 16.38 3.40 13.02
CA SER A 38 16.07 2.04 13.51
C SER A 38 15.96 1.92 15.04
N ASP A 39 16.55 2.84 15.80
CA ASP A 39 16.78 2.66 17.25
C ASP A 39 16.63 3.96 18.04
N THR A 40 15.40 4.44 18.23
CA THR A 40 15.15 5.38 19.33
C THR A 40 14.12 4.78 20.29
N SER A 41 14.60 4.49 21.50
CA SER A 41 13.77 4.25 22.67
C SER A 41 12.65 5.29 22.74
N ALA A 42 11.44 4.85 23.10
CA ALA A 42 10.22 5.65 23.19
C ALA A 42 10.27 6.83 24.22
N SER A 43 11.45 7.25 24.66
CA SER A 43 11.69 8.24 25.70
C SER A 43 11.99 9.66 25.19
N HIS A 44 11.91 9.94 23.89
CA HIS A 44 12.01 11.33 23.41
C HIS A 44 10.64 12.01 23.40
N SER A 45 10.40 12.75 24.49
CA SER A 45 9.21 13.56 24.76
C SER A 45 9.11 14.80 23.86
N SER A 46 7.90 15.06 23.37
CA SER A 46 7.22 16.37 23.14
C SER A 46 7.88 17.53 22.37
N PHE A 47 9.18 17.52 22.02
CA PHE A 47 9.85 18.66 21.36
C PHE A 47 10.75 18.32 20.17
N THR A 48 10.53 17.18 19.55
CA THR A 48 11.12 16.83 18.26
C THR A 48 10.03 16.15 17.47
N PRO A 49 9.72 16.53 16.21
CA PRO A 49 8.66 15.84 15.50
C PRO A 49 9.04 14.36 15.46
N ALA A 50 8.18 13.51 16.01
CA ALA A 50 8.35 12.08 15.87
C ALA A 50 8.40 11.80 14.36
N LEU A 51 9.55 11.33 13.87
CA LEU A 51 9.49 10.39 12.77
C LEU A 51 8.47 9.33 13.22
N THR A 52 7.48 9.09 12.38
CA THR A 52 6.45 8.05 12.60
C THR A 52 7.08 6.84 13.26
N TRP A 53 6.46 6.34 14.33
CA TRP A 53 6.97 5.17 15.03
C TRP A 53 7.20 4.05 14.02
N SER A 54 8.31 3.32 14.16
CA SER A 54 8.51 2.15 13.32
C SER A 54 7.38 1.15 13.57
N GLU A 55 6.98 0.43 12.52
CA GLU A 55 5.94 -0.60 12.64
C GLU A 55 6.27 -1.62 13.75
N PRO A 56 7.52 -2.13 13.91
CA PRO A 56 7.84 -3.04 15.00
C PRO A 56 7.59 -2.46 16.40
N ILE A 57 7.91 -1.17 16.62
CA ILE A 57 7.67 -0.50 17.91
C ILE A 57 6.17 -0.40 18.18
N THR A 58 5.39 -0.02 17.17
CA THR A 58 3.94 0.13 17.28
C THR A 58 3.25 -1.21 17.54
N ARG A 59 3.62 -2.25 16.77
CA ARG A 59 3.11 -3.62 16.99
C ARG A 59 3.51 -4.16 18.36
N ARG A 60 4.74 -3.94 18.80
CA ARG A 60 5.21 -4.36 20.13
C ARG A 60 4.45 -3.66 21.24
N THR A 61 4.18 -2.36 21.08
CA THR A 61 3.41 -1.57 22.04
C THR A 61 1.98 -2.10 22.14
N LEU A 62 1.30 -2.30 21.01
CA LEU A 62 -0.05 -2.87 20.97
C LEU A 62 -0.09 -4.30 21.55
N ALA A 63 0.92 -5.13 21.26
CA ALA A 63 1.02 -6.48 21.82
C ALA A 63 1.23 -6.47 23.33
N ASN A 64 2.05 -5.55 23.86
CA ASN A 64 2.22 -5.37 25.30
C ASN A 64 0.93 -4.88 25.96
N LEU A 65 0.16 -4.00 25.31
CA LEU A 65 -1.15 -3.56 25.81
C LEU A 65 -2.11 -4.75 25.92
N CYS A 66 -2.13 -5.68 24.96
CA CYS A 66 -2.93 -6.90 25.05
C CYS A 66 -2.61 -7.78 26.27
N LEU A 67 -1.44 -7.65 26.88
CA LEU A 67 -1.03 -8.45 28.05
C LEU A 67 -1.38 -7.79 29.40
N VAL A 68 -1.93 -6.56 29.39
CA VAL A 68 -2.24 -5.82 30.62
C VAL A 68 -3.47 -6.39 31.33
N ASN A 69 -4.61 -6.47 30.62
CA ASN A 69 -5.87 -7.08 31.09
C ASN A 69 -6.80 -7.38 29.91
N HIS A 70 -7.98 -7.93 30.18
CA HIS A 70 -8.98 -8.27 29.15
C HIS A 70 -9.49 -7.04 28.38
N ASP A 71 -9.70 -5.91 29.03
CA ASP A 71 -10.23 -4.69 28.37
C ASP A 71 -9.21 -4.11 27.37
N TRP A 72 -7.94 -4.07 27.74
CA TRP A 72 -6.85 -3.69 26.84
C TRP A 72 -6.65 -4.69 25.70
N TYR A 73 -6.86 -5.99 25.97
CA TYR A 73 -6.85 -7.01 24.92
C TYR A 73 -7.92 -6.74 23.86
N GLU A 74 -9.17 -6.52 24.27
CA GLU A 74 -10.28 -6.22 23.35
C GLU A 74 -10.08 -4.89 22.60
N ALA A 75 -9.52 -3.87 23.27
CA ALA A 75 -9.22 -2.59 22.65
C ALA A 75 -8.07 -2.64 21.63
N ALA A 76 -6.99 -3.38 21.93
CA ALA A 76 -5.78 -3.42 21.10
C ALA A 76 -5.81 -4.48 19.99
N LYS A 77 -6.51 -5.61 20.19
CA LYS A 77 -6.61 -6.72 19.22
C LYS A 77 -7.01 -6.26 17.80
N PRO A 78 -8.04 -5.41 17.59
CA PRO A 78 -8.41 -4.95 16.25
C PRO A 78 -7.25 -4.28 15.49
N TRP A 79 -6.41 -3.53 16.20
CA TRP A 79 -5.30 -2.78 15.61
C TRP A 79 -4.10 -3.66 15.27
N LEU A 80 -3.87 -4.75 16.01
CA LEU A 80 -2.83 -5.74 15.70
C LEU A 80 -3.13 -6.54 14.43
N TRP A 81 -4.41 -6.83 14.20
CA TRP A 81 -4.89 -7.59 13.04
C TRP A 81 -5.21 -6.72 11.82
N ARG A 82 -5.25 -5.39 11.98
CA ARG A 82 -5.61 -4.46 10.90
C ARG A 82 -4.68 -4.53 9.69
N ARG A 83 -3.38 -4.68 9.93
CA ARG A 83 -2.33 -4.79 8.91
C ARG A 83 -1.52 -6.06 9.12
N LEU A 84 -1.51 -6.91 8.10
CA LEU A 84 -0.83 -8.20 8.11
C LEU A 84 0.25 -8.24 7.03
N GLU A 85 1.50 -8.34 7.47
CA GLU A 85 2.65 -8.57 6.59
C GLU A 85 3.11 -10.01 6.75
N VAL A 86 2.99 -10.79 5.68
CA VAL A 86 3.43 -12.17 5.66
C VAL A 86 4.92 -12.19 5.32
N ARG A 87 5.76 -12.54 6.29
CA ARG A 87 7.23 -12.57 6.11
C ARG A 87 7.78 -13.98 5.88
N PHE A 88 7.25 -14.96 6.61
CA PHE A 88 7.77 -16.33 6.60
C PHE A 88 6.66 -17.37 6.34
N PRO A 89 7.02 -18.53 5.80
CA PRO A 89 6.11 -19.67 5.65
C PRO A 89 5.38 -20.09 6.92
N ARG A 90 6.08 -20.14 8.05
CA ARG A 90 5.48 -20.54 9.34
C ARG A 90 4.44 -19.51 9.79
N THR A 91 4.75 -18.22 9.67
CA THR A 91 3.80 -17.15 10.01
C THR A 91 2.57 -17.17 9.11
N TRP A 92 2.73 -17.52 7.82
CA TRP A 92 1.61 -17.73 6.92
C TRP A 92 0.71 -18.89 7.38
N LEU A 93 1.29 -20.05 7.71
CA LEU A 93 0.51 -21.20 8.17
C LEU A 93 -0.21 -20.94 9.50
N SER A 94 0.43 -20.25 10.44
CA SER A 94 -0.22 -19.79 11.68
C SER A 94 -1.37 -18.83 11.38
N LEU A 95 -1.21 -17.93 10.40
CA LEU A 95 -2.25 -17.00 10.00
C LEU A 95 -3.45 -17.71 9.36
N VAL A 96 -3.19 -18.69 8.49
CA VAL A 96 -4.23 -19.57 7.95
C VAL A 96 -4.94 -20.31 9.08
N ALA A 97 -4.20 -20.73 10.12
CA ALA A 97 -4.76 -21.38 11.29
C ALA A 97 -5.59 -20.50 12.24
N GLU A 98 -5.34 -19.21 12.26
CA GLU A 98 -6.14 -18.29 13.08
C GLU A 98 -7.35 -17.76 12.32
N ILE A 99 -7.23 -17.61 10.99
CA ILE A 99 -8.27 -16.98 10.16
C ILE A 99 -9.18 -17.99 9.47
N ALA A 100 -8.59 -19.04 8.88
CA ALA A 100 -9.26 -19.94 7.94
C ALA A 100 -9.28 -21.40 8.42
N TRP A 101 -9.02 -21.66 9.70
CA TRP A 101 -8.96 -23.03 10.23
C TRP A 101 -10.30 -23.73 10.15
N ASN A 102 -10.24 -24.98 9.71
CA ASN A 102 -11.36 -25.90 9.68
C ASN A 102 -11.70 -26.32 11.12
N TYR A 103 -12.57 -25.58 11.78
CA TYR A 103 -13.38 -26.15 12.85
C TYR A 103 -14.53 -26.92 12.20
N ASP A 104 -14.33 -28.22 11.98
CA ASP A 104 -15.46 -29.15 11.85
C ASP A 104 -16.17 -29.37 13.21
N GLU A 105 -15.73 -28.71 14.31
CA GLU A 105 -16.20 -28.97 15.68
C GLU A 105 -16.75 -27.78 16.51
N GLU A 106 -16.52 -26.51 16.13
CA GLU A 106 -17.22 -25.39 16.79
C GLU A 106 -18.50 -25.05 16.03
N THR A 107 -19.55 -25.83 16.30
CA THR A 107 -20.88 -25.58 15.77
C THR A 107 -21.33 -24.17 16.14
N VAL A 108 -22.01 -23.50 15.21
CA VAL A 108 -22.70 -22.23 15.43
C VAL A 108 -23.42 -22.20 16.80
N ASP A 109 -23.94 -23.35 17.21
CA ASP A 109 -24.54 -23.64 18.53
C ASP A 109 -23.69 -23.17 19.72
N LEU A 110 -22.38 -23.37 19.76
CA LEU A 110 -21.51 -22.93 20.86
C LEU A 110 -21.40 -21.40 20.95
N VAL A 111 -21.47 -20.71 19.82
CA VAL A 111 -21.40 -19.24 19.75
C VAL A 111 -22.77 -18.65 20.08
N ILE A 112 -23.85 -19.32 19.67
CA ILE A 112 -25.22 -19.02 20.09
C ILE A 112 -25.34 -19.16 21.61
N ASP A 113 -24.89 -20.27 22.18
CA ASP A 113 -24.94 -20.54 23.62
C ASP A 113 -24.19 -19.47 24.43
N LYS A 114 -22.99 -19.09 23.96
CA LYS A 114 -22.20 -18.00 24.58
C LYS A 114 -22.91 -16.64 24.45
N THR A 115 -23.60 -16.39 23.35
CA THR A 115 -24.36 -15.15 23.13
C THR A 115 -25.56 -15.07 24.06
N ILE A 116 -26.36 -16.14 24.13
CA ILE A 116 -27.52 -16.24 25.01
C ILE A 116 -27.08 -16.06 26.45
N ARG A 117 -26.00 -16.75 26.87
CA ARG A 117 -25.43 -16.62 28.21
C ARG A 117 -24.88 -15.23 28.51
N ALA A 118 -24.31 -14.53 27.52
CA ALA A 118 -23.87 -13.15 27.66
C ALA A 118 -25.04 -12.16 27.78
N ALA A 119 -26.14 -12.39 27.05
CA ALA A 119 -27.38 -11.63 27.18
C ALA A 119 -28.01 -11.84 28.56
N ALA A 120 -28.07 -13.08 29.04
CA ALA A 120 -28.54 -13.43 30.38
C ALA A 120 -27.67 -12.75 31.46
N ASN A 121 -26.34 -12.82 31.34
CA ASN A 121 -25.43 -12.15 32.29
C ASN A 121 -25.57 -10.63 32.29
N ALA A 122 -25.82 -10.00 31.13
CA ALA A 122 -26.09 -8.57 31.03
C ALA A 122 -27.44 -8.20 31.71
N ALA A 123 -28.46 -9.06 31.57
CA ALA A 123 -29.72 -8.91 32.27
C ALA A 123 -29.53 -9.02 33.79
N VAL A 124 -28.80 -10.03 34.28
CA VAL A 124 -28.48 -10.21 35.72
C VAL A 124 -27.73 -8.99 36.28
N ALA A 125 -26.71 -8.49 35.57
CA ALA A 125 -25.89 -7.36 36.03
C ALA A 125 -26.68 -6.03 36.15
N SER A 126 -27.79 -5.90 35.41
CA SER A 126 -28.66 -4.72 35.46
C SER A 126 -29.70 -4.75 36.59
N THR A 127 -29.86 -5.89 37.27
CA THR A 127 -30.80 -6.07 38.39
C THR A 127 -30.11 -5.91 39.75
N SER A 128 -30.61 -5.01 40.58
CA SER A 128 -30.03 -4.66 41.89
C SER A 128 -30.60 -5.47 43.07
N SER A 129 -31.61 -6.32 42.85
CA SER A 129 -32.34 -7.06 43.89
C SER A 129 -32.03 -8.56 43.83
N GLU A 130 -31.77 -9.20 44.99
CA GLU A 130 -31.52 -10.65 45.08
C GLU A 130 -32.75 -11.50 44.70
N CYS A 131 -33.97 -10.96 44.82
CA CYS A 131 -35.20 -11.65 44.47
C CYS A 131 -35.41 -11.78 42.95
N ASP A 132 -34.90 -10.83 42.15
CA ASP A 132 -35.02 -10.85 40.69
C ASP A 132 -33.94 -11.72 40.03
N LYS A 133 -32.83 -12.00 40.72
CA LYS A 133 -31.77 -12.90 40.21
C LYS A 133 -32.29 -14.32 39.96
N VAL A 134 -33.27 -14.77 40.77
CA VAL A 134 -33.91 -16.09 40.59
C VAL A 134 -34.84 -16.10 39.36
N ALA A 135 -35.52 -14.97 39.07
CA ALA A 135 -36.34 -14.82 37.87
C ALA A 135 -35.50 -14.77 36.59
N VAL A 136 -34.29 -14.19 36.64
CA VAL A 136 -33.35 -14.18 35.51
C VAL A 136 -32.67 -15.55 35.29
N VAL A 137 -32.52 -16.38 36.33
CA VAL A 137 -32.05 -17.78 36.15
C VAL A 137 -33.09 -18.64 35.41
N GLY A 138 -34.39 -18.34 35.55
CA GLY A 138 -35.45 -18.92 34.71
C GLY A 138 -35.59 -18.28 33.32
N PHE A 139 -34.76 -17.29 32.99
CA PHE A 139 -34.71 -16.66 31.66
C PHE A 139 -34.06 -17.58 30.64
N ASP A 140 -33.06 -18.39 31.05
CA ASP A 140 -32.45 -19.40 30.17
C ASP A 140 -33.51 -20.41 29.70
N GLU A 141 -34.38 -20.92 30.58
CA GLU A 141 -35.42 -21.91 30.22
C GLU A 141 -36.58 -21.31 29.39
N ASN A 142 -37.06 -20.11 29.74
CA ASN A 142 -38.22 -19.49 29.06
C ASN A 142 -37.89 -18.88 27.69
N LEU A 143 -36.63 -18.51 27.43
CA LEU A 143 -36.20 -17.99 26.13
C LEU A 143 -36.12 -19.12 25.10
N PHE A 144 -35.72 -20.34 25.51
CA PHE A 144 -35.81 -21.54 24.66
C PHE A 144 -37.26 -21.91 24.30
N ASP A 145 -38.22 -21.79 25.24
CA ASP A 145 -39.64 -22.05 25.00
C ASP A 145 -40.34 -20.96 24.15
N SER A 146 -39.87 -19.70 24.23
CA SER A 146 -40.45 -18.58 23.47
C SER A 146 -40.17 -18.65 21.95
N PHE A 147 -39.24 -19.50 21.52
CA PHE A 147 -38.99 -19.79 20.10
C PHE A 147 -40.01 -20.76 19.48
N GLU A 148 -40.94 -21.33 20.25
CA GLU A 148 -42.03 -22.21 19.77
C GLU A 148 -43.36 -21.49 19.49
N GLY A 149 -43.33 -20.18 19.18
CA GLY A 149 -44.51 -19.43 18.74
C GLY A 149 -44.92 -19.73 17.29
N PRO A 150 -46.20 -19.53 16.90
CA PRO A 150 -46.77 -20.08 15.66
C PRO A 150 -46.21 -19.51 14.35
N ASP A 151 -45.48 -18.40 14.39
CA ASP A 151 -45.14 -17.60 13.20
C ASP A 151 -43.63 -17.39 12.95
N THR A 152 -42.75 -18.18 13.56
CA THR A 152 -41.31 -18.18 13.24
C THR A 152 -40.88 -19.52 12.63
N THR A 153 -40.52 -19.52 11.34
CA THR A 153 -40.23 -20.71 10.53
C THR A 153 -38.90 -21.43 10.83
N ILE A 154 -38.51 -21.61 12.09
CA ILE A 154 -37.41 -22.51 12.48
C ILE A 154 -37.80 -23.23 13.77
N SER A 155 -38.42 -24.41 13.65
CA SER A 155 -38.80 -25.25 14.78
C SER A 155 -37.60 -26.04 15.33
N LEU A 156 -37.42 -26.04 16.66
CA LEU A 156 -36.33 -26.67 17.39
C LEU A 156 -36.30 -28.22 17.27
N ASN A 157 -37.41 -28.84 16.86
CA ASN A 157 -37.50 -30.30 16.63
C ASN A 157 -36.68 -30.82 15.43
N LEU A 158 -35.99 -29.97 14.69
CA LEU A 158 -35.01 -30.35 13.66
C LEU A 158 -33.58 -30.58 14.22
N LEU A 159 -33.36 -30.38 15.52
CA LEU A 159 -32.05 -30.47 16.18
C LEU A 159 -31.83 -31.76 17.00
N SER A 160 -32.84 -32.63 17.17
CA SER A 160 -32.62 -33.99 17.69
C SER A 160 -32.37 -34.99 16.56
N SER A 161 -31.33 -35.81 16.70
CA SER A 161 -30.89 -36.79 15.71
C SER A 161 -31.87 -37.95 15.53
N ALA A 162 -32.45 -38.07 14.33
CA ALA A 162 -32.98 -39.34 13.81
C ALA A 162 -32.51 -39.55 12.36
N PRO A 163 -32.10 -40.77 11.96
CA PRO A 163 -31.58 -41.03 10.63
C PRO A 163 -32.75 -41.30 9.69
N SER A 164 -33.19 -40.31 8.91
CA SER A 164 -33.93 -40.60 7.67
C SER A 164 -33.89 -39.44 6.68
N ARG A 165 -33.87 -39.85 5.41
CA ARG A 165 -33.83 -39.06 4.17
C ARG A 165 -35.08 -38.19 4.06
N ASP A 166 -34.90 -36.89 3.92
CA ASP A 166 -35.48 -36.05 2.85
C ASP A 166 -35.13 -34.56 3.06
N THR A 167 -34.88 -33.87 1.95
CA THR A 167 -34.31 -32.52 1.86
C THR A 167 -35.38 -31.44 2.00
N SER A 168 -35.24 -30.58 3.01
CA SER A 168 -36.05 -29.36 3.22
C SER A 168 -35.20 -28.09 3.01
N PRO A 169 -35.76 -26.95 2.54
CA PRO A 169 -34.98 -25.87 1.88
C PRO A 169 -34.35 -24.83 2.82
N ARG A 170 -34.38 -25.01 4.15
CA ARG A 170 -33.80 -24.07 5.12
C ARG A 170 -33.05 -24.77 6.26
N ARG A 171 -32.30 -25.83 5.96
CA ARG A 171 -31.43 -26.49 6.97
C ARG A 171 -30.19 -25.63 7.23
N LEU A 172 -30.02 -25.21 8.48
CA LEU A 172 -28.81 -24.59 9.01
C LEU A 172 -27.59 -25.48 8.69
N ARG A 173 -26.62 -24.97 7.93
CA ARG A 173 -25.36 -25.68 7.67
C ARG A 173 -24.29 -25.18 8.65
N PRO A 174 -23.54 -26.07 9.34
CA PRO A 174 -22.44 -25.70 10.25
C PRO A 174 -21.26 -24.94 9.61
N LYS A 175 -21.29 -24.71 8.29
CA LYS A 175 -20.15 -24.23 7.49
C LYS A 175 -20.29 -22.79 6.97
N SER A 176 -21.21 -22.00 7.54
CA SER A 176 -21.47 -20.62 7.07
C SER A 176 -20.21 -19.74 7.16
N LYS A 177 -19.79 -19.20 6.01
CA LYS A 177 -18.59 -18.34 5.87
C LYS A 177 -18.91 -16.88 6.25
N SER A 178 -17.91 -16.06 6.58
CA SER A 178 -18.07 -14.93 7.53
C SER A 178 -18.73 -13.60 7.10
N PRO A 179 -19.38 -13.48 5.94
CA PRO A 179 -20.60 -12.64 5.95
C PRO A 179 -21.91 -13.30 6.37
N ALA A 180 -22.20 -14.52 5.89
CA ALA A 180 -23.45 -15.23 6.21
C ALA A 180 -23.56 -15.55 7.71
N ARG A 181 -22.45 -15.94 8.34
CA ARG A 181 -22.36 -16.14 9.80
C ARG A 181 -22.64 -14.85 10.58
N TRP A 182 -22.19 -13.71 10.08
CA TRP A 182 -22.37 -12.42 10.74
C TRP A 182 -23.80 -11.88 10.61
N LYS A 183 -24.44 -12.08 9.45
CA LYS A 183 -25.90 -11.93 9.31
C LYS A 183 -26.66 -12.81 10.28
N LEU A 184 -26.25 -14.07 10.41
CA LEU A 184 -26.88 -15.01 11.33
C LEU A 184 -26.75 -14.53 12.79
N LEU A 185 -25.54 -14.16 13.23
CA LEU A 185 -25.30 -13.62 14.58
C LEU A 185 -26.08 -12.31 14.84
N ARG A 186 -26.18 -11.42 13.85
CA ARG A 186 -27.02 -10.22 13.95
C ARG A 186 -28.50 -10.56 14.03
N SER A 187 -29.00 -11.44 13.18
CA SER A 187 -30.39 -11.89 13.18
C SER A 187 -30.77 -12.53 14.52
N ILE A 188 -29.87 -13.35 15.08
CA ILE A 188 -30.03 -13.95 16.40
C ILE A 188 -30.04 -12.88 17.48
N LYS A 189 -29.12 -11.92 17.45
CA LYS A 189 -29.12 -10.80 18.39
C LYS A 189 -30.41 -9.99 18.29
N ASP A 190 -30.86 -9.64 17.10
CA ASP A 190 -32.07 -8.83 16.88
C ASP A 190 -33.30 -9.60 17.37
N ALA A 191 -33.37 -10.92 17.18
CA ALA A 191 -34.40 -11.78 17.73
C ALA A 191 -34.35 -11.87 19.27
N VAL A 192 -33.15 -11.98 19.85
CA VAL A 192 -32.97 -11.98 21.32
C VAL A 192 -33.29 -10.60 21.91
N GLN A 193 -32.95 -9.52 21.23
CA GLN A 193 -33.27 -8.14 21.61
C GLN A 193 -34.79 -7.93 21.60
N ASP A 194 -35.49 -8.37 20.55
CA ASP A 194 -36.95 -8.30 20.48
C ASP A 194 -37.63 -9.17 21.56
N ALA A 195 -37.09 -10.36 21.86
CA ALA A 195 -37.58 -11.19 22.96
C ALA A 195 -37.39 -10.51 24.33
N VAL A 196 -36.22 -9.89 24.57
CA VAL A 196 -35.92 -9.14 25.80
C VAL A 196 -36.80 -7.90 25.93
N ASP A 197 -37.01 -7.15 24.84
CA ASP A 197 -37.87 -5.96 24.81
C ASP A 197 -39.35 -6.31 25.08
N ARG A 198 -39.80 -7.52 24.68
CA ARG A 198 -41.15 -8.03 24.96
C ARG A 198 -41.35 -8.48 26.41
N GLN A 199 -40.30 -8.99 27.06
CA GLN A 199 -40.39 -9.54 28.41
C GLN A 199 -40.01 -8.54 29.52
N SER A 200 -39.23 -7.50 29.20
CA SER A 200 -38.71 -6.53 30.18
C SER A 200 -39.16 -5.10 29.85
N SER A 201 -39.81 -4.41 30.81
CA SER A 201 -40.30 -3.03 30.64
C SER A 201 -39.22 -1.93 30.64
N ARG A 202 -37.94 -2.31 30.63
CA ARG A 202 -36.77 -1.42 30.53
C ARG A 202 -35.97 -1.87 29.31
N GLY A 203 -35.71 -0.95 28.37
CA GLY A 203 -34.92 -1.23 27.16
C GLY A 203 -33.50 -1.69 27.50
N MET A 204 -33.33 -2.99 27.71
CA MET A 204 -32.07 -3.64 28.05
C MET A 204 -31.31 -3.91 26.75
N TYR A 205 -30.08 -3.43 26.64
CA TYR A 205 -29.26 -3.65 25.47
C TYR A 205 -28.61 -5.05 25.49
N VAL A 206 -28.92 -5.88 24.50
CA VAL A 206 -28.26 -7.17 24.28
C VAL A 206 -26.92 -6.91 23.58
N PRO A 207 -25.77 -7.28 24.19
CA PRO A 207 -24.48 -7.09 23.56
C PRO A 207 -24.34 -7.95 22.30
N MET A 208 -23.68 -7.38 21.28
CA MET A 208 -23.41 -8.12 20.05
C MET A 208 -22.56 -9.37 20.32
N PRO A 209 -22.89 -10.54 19.72
CA PRO A 209 -22.02 -11.70 19.71
C PRO A 209 -20.61 -11.32 19.23
N ILE A 210 -19.60 -11.62 20.05
CA ILE A 210 -18.21 -11.39 19.68
C ILE A 210 -17.79 -12.57 18.81
N ASP A 211 -17.70 -12.37 17.48
CA ASP A 211 -16.98 -13.32 16.64
C ASP A 211 -15.50 -13.31 17.04
N PRO A 212 -14.95 -14.44 17.55
CA PRO A 212 -13.56 -14.48 17.97
C PRO A 212 -12.58 -14.32 16.80
N ARG A 213 -13.04 -14.56 15.55
CA ARG A 213 -12.18 -14.62 14.36
C ARG A 213 -11.56 -13.26 14.06
N PRO A 214 -10.22 -13.20 13.91
CA PRO A 214 -9.54 -11.95 13.67
C PRO A 214 -9.69 -11.42 12.24
N GLY A 215 -10.11 -12.26 11.29
CA GLY A 215 -10.19 -11.92 9.86
C GLY A 215 -11.02 -10.66 9.56
N ARG A 216 -12.07 -10.38 10.34
CA ARG A 216 -12.90 -9.16 10.21
C ARG A 216 -12.14 -7.86 10.44
N TYR A 217 -11.06 -7.88 11.21
CA TYR A 217 -10.28 -6.67 11.50
C TYR A 217 -9.28 -6.35 10.39
N VAL A 218 -8.97 -7.32 9.54
CA VAL A 218 -7.97 -7.20 8.49
C VAL A 218 -8.44 -6.23 7.42
N GLN A 219 -7.62 -5.22 7.14
CA GLN A 219 -7.81 -4.26 6.05
C GLN A 219 -6.68 -4.32 5.02
N HIS A 220 -5.50 -4.76 5.44
CA HIS A 220 -4.32 -4.82 4.60
C HIS A 220 -3.61 -6.16 4.75
N LEU A 221 -3.41 -6.85 3.63
CA LEU A 221 -2.65 -8.10 3.54
C LEU A 221 -1.55 -7.95 2.48
N ASP A 222 -0.29 -8.13 2.89
CA ASP A 222 0.87 -7.92 2.02
C ASP A 222 1.92 -9.04 2.17
N PHE A 223 2.55 -9.40 1.05
CA PHE A 223 3.60 -10.39 0.91
C PHE A 223 4.95 -9.79 0.47
N ASN A 224 5.15 -8.48 0.60
CA ASN A 224 6.37 -7.75 0.27
C ASN A 224 7.64 -8.31 0.96
N HIS A 225 7.53 -8.92 2.14
CA HIS A 225 8.63 -9.53 2.86
C HIS A 225 8.68 -11.06 2.72
N PHE A 226 7.68 -11.66 2.06
CA PHE A 226 7.57 -13.10 1.93
C PHE A 226 8.66 -13.66 1.03
N ARG A 227 9.52 -14.52 1.59
CA ARG A 227 10.50 -15.29 0.82
C ARG A 227 10.54 -16.73 1.33
N THR A 228 10.76 -17.65 0.40
CA THR A 228 11.02 -19.07 0.70
C THR A 228 12.52 -19.39 0.79
N ILE A 229 13.38 -18.41 0.47
CA ILE A 229 14.84 -18.52 0.52
C ILE A 229 15.30 -18.75 1.97
N GLY A 230 16.10 -19.80 2.18
CA GLY A 230 16.60 -20.19 3.51
C GLY A 230 15.81 -21.32 4.18
N VAL A 231 14.66 -21.70 3.61
CA VAL A 231 14.01 -22.97 3.94
C VAL A 231 14.81 -24.06 3.22
N ARG A 232 15.43 -25.00 3.96
CA ARG A 232 16.25 -26.11 3.43
C ARG A 232 15.38 -27.12 2.64
N ARG A 233 14.82 -26.70 1.51
CA ARG A 233 14.03 -27.52 0.59
C ARG A 233 14.67 -27.51 -0.79
N SER A 234 14.49 -28.61 -1.52
CA SER A 234 14.86 -28.63 -2.94
C SER A 234 13.92 -27.72 -3.74
N VAL A 235 14.37 -27.28 -4.92
CA VAL A 235 13.54 -26.50 -5.85
C VAL A 235 12.28 -27.29 -6.22
N GLU A 236 12.41 -28.60 -6.43
CA GLU A 236 11.29 -29.50 -6.71
C GLU A 236 10.28 -29.57 -5.55
N GLU A 237 10.75 -29.66 -4.30
CA GLU A 237 9.88 -29.69 -3.11
C GLU A 237 9.16 -28.33 -2.90
N GLY A 238 9.82 -27.22 -3.25
CA GLY A 238 9.22 -25.89 -3.23
C GLY A 238 8.12 -25.70 -4.28
N ILE A 239 8.26 -26.31 -5.46
CA ILE A 239 7.26 -26.28 -6.55
C ILE A 239 6.09 -27.22 -6.23
N ASN A 240 6.38 -28.41 -5.70
CA ASN A 240 5.36 -29.43 -5.44
C ASN A 240 4.56 -29.19 -4.15
N ASN A 241 5.11 -28.45 -3.17
CA ASN A 241 4.43 -28.17 -1.91
C ASN A 241 4.61 -26.70 -1.48
N PRO A 242 4.00 -25.75 -2.21
CA PRO A 242 4.08 -24.34 -1.88
C PRO A 242 3.34 -24.06 -0.56
N PHE A 243 3.93 -23.20 0.27
CA PHE A 243 3.32 -22.83 1.54
C PHE A 243 2.04 -22.01 1.35
N VAL A 244 2.09 -21.07 0.41
CA VAL A 244 0.96 -20.28 -0.05
C VAL A 244 0.37 -21.01 -1.26
N THR A 245 -0.77 -21.67 -1.05
CA THR A 245 -1.55 -22.31 -2.12
C THR A 245 -2.76 -21.45 -2.44
N GLY A 246 -3.31 -21.59 -3.64
CA GLY A 246 -4.55 -20.92 -4.03
C GLY A 246 -5.70 -21.21 -3.05
N ASP A 247 -5.88 -22.45 -2.64
CA ASP A 247 -6.96 -22.84 -1.71
C ASP A 247 -6.82 -22.19 -0.33
N ARG A 248 -5.60 -22.14 0.22
CA ARG A 248 -5.35 -21.49 1.51
C ARG A 248 -5.56 -19.99 1.42
N LEU A 249 -5.05 -19.37 0.36
CA LEU A 249 -5.22 -17.92 0.15
C LEU A 249 -6.70 -17.58 -0.05
N GLN A 250 -7.42 -18.37 -0.84
CA GLN A 250 -8.85 -18.21 -1.03
C GLN A 250 -9.59 -18.32 0.30
N ALA A 251 -9.33 -19.36 1.10
CA ALA A 251 -9.98 -19.56 2.39
C ALA A 251 -9.75 -18.38 3.35
N VAL A 252 -8.52 -17.85 3.39
CA VAL A 252 -8.16 -16.67 4.18
C VAL A 252 -8.89 -15.41 3.70
N VAL A 253 -8.89 -15.13 2.39
CA VAL A 253 -9.54 -13.93 1.82
C VAL A 253 -11.06 -13.97 2.03
N LYS A 254 -11.68 -15.15 2.01
CA LYS A 254 -13.12 -15.32 2.30
C LYS A 254 -13.50 -14.84 3.70
N GLU A 255 -12.58 -14.92 4.65
CA GLU A 255 -12.78 -14.53 6.05
C GLU A 255 -12.33 -13.08 6.34
N MET A 256 -11.97 -12.30 5.32
CA MET A 256 -11.52 -10.91 5.43
C MET A 256 -12.49 -9.91 4.77
N PRO A 257 -13.71 -9.71 5.29
CA PRO A 257 -14.71 -8.85 4.64
C PRO A 257 -14.26 -7.38 4.52
N ASN A 258 -13.39 -6.90 5.42
CA ASN A 258 -12.92 -5.51 5.44
C ASN A 258 -11.59 -5.28 4.70
N LEU A 259 -11.07 -6.27 3.96
CA LEU A 259 -9.85 -6.12 3.17
C LEU A 259 -10.01 -5.03 2.10
N THR A 260 -9.16 -4.00 2.13
CA THR A 260 -9.13 -2.91 1.14
C THR A 260 -7.82 -2.85 0.37
N SER A 261 -6.73 -3.43 0.90
CA SER A 261 -5.42 -3.43 0.25
C SER A 261 -4.83 -4.83 0.18
N PHE A 262 -4.36 -5.23 -1.00
CA PHE A 262 -3.74 -6.53 -1.23
C PHE A 262 -2.42 -6.41 -2.02
N GLY A 263 -1.32 -6.84 -1.42
CA GLY A 263 0.01 -6.84 -2.03
C GLY A 263 0.52 -8.26 -2.29
N ALA A 264 0.93 -8.53 -3.52
CA ALA A 264 1.53 -9.79 -3.94
C ALA A 264 2.89 -9.58 -4.61
N THR A 265 3.69 -10.64 -4.64
CA THR A 265 5.04 -10.65 -5.20
C THR A 265 5.28 -11.89 -6.03
N GLU A 266 6.38 -11.91 -6.79
CA GLU A 266 6.81 -13.07 -7.58
C GLU A 266 7.04 -14.35 -6.75
N TYR A 267 7.14 -14.26 -5.42
CA TYR A 267 7.35 -15.42 -4.54
C TYR A 267 6.04 -16.13 -4.14
N MET A 268 4.88 -15.51 -4.36
CA MET A 268 3.57 -16.07 -4.02
C MET A 268 2.56 -16.03 -5.16
N ASP A 269 2.94 -15.50 -6.32
CA ASP A 269 2.06 -15.35 -7.49
C ASP A 269 1.47 -16.67 -7.99
N GLY A 270 2.10 -17.81 -7.70
CA GLY A 270 1.55 -19.16 -7.92
C GLY A 270 0.27 -19.46 -7.15
N ALA A 271 -0.06 -18.69 -6.11
CA ALA A 271 -1.31 -18.80 -5.36
C ALA A 271 -2.43 -17.92 -5.92
N LEU A 272 -2.16 -17.02 -6.88
CA LEU A 272 -3.15 -16.12 -7.47
C LEU A 272 -3.97 -16.86 -8.55
N THR A 273 -4.73 -17.87 -8.11
CA THR A 273 -5.62 -18.66 -8.97
C THR A 273 -6.92 -17.90 -9.30
N LEU A 274 -7.68 -18.37 -10.30
CA LEU A 274 -8.95 -17.75 -10.67
C LEU A 274 -9.93 -17.61 -9.49
N PRO A 275 -10.11 -18.61 -8.60
CA PRO A 275 -10.93 -18.45 -7.41
C PRO A 275 -10.46 -17.33 -6.48
N VAL A 276 -9.15 -17.12 -6.33
CA VAL A 276 -8.60 -16.01 -5.54
C VAL A 276 -8.90 -14.66 -6.21
N LEU A 277 -8.69 -14.53 -7.52
CA LEU A 277 -9.00 -13.30 -8.24
C LEU A 277 -10.50 -12.97 -8.19
N ASN A 278 -11.38 -13.98 -8.24
CA ASN A 278 -12.81 -13.79 -8.04
C ASN A 278 -13.13 -13.26 -6.63
N GLU A 279 -12.48 -13.77 -5.58
CA GLU A 279 -12.67 -13.26 -4.21
C GLU A 279 -12.15 -11.84 -4.00
N LEU A 280 -11.09 -11.47 -4.73
CA LEU A 280 -10.49 -10.14 -4.66
C LEU A 280 -11.30 -9.11 -5.46
N PHE A 281 -11.63 -9.38 -6.72
CA PHE A 281 -12.22 -8.36 -7.60
C PHE A 281 -13.74 -8.35 -7.62
N LEU A 282 -14.41 -9.47 -7.35
CA LEU A 282 -15.88 -9.50 -7.35
C LEU A 282 -16.47 -9.06 -6.00
N ARG A 283 -15.67 -8.61 -5.04
CA ARG A 283 -16.17 -8.16 -3.74
C ARG A 283 -16.88 -6.79 -3.82
N GLY A 284 -17.80 -6.56 -2.89
CA GLY A 284 -18.57 -5.33 -2.73
C GLY A 284 -19.42 -4.94 -3.94
N ALA A 285 -19.19 -3.75 -4.50
CA ALA A 285 -19.98 -3.16 -5.58
C ALA A 285 -19.97 -4.01 -6.87
N ALA A 286 -18.85 -4.67 -7.17
CA ALA A 286 -18.72 -5.57 -8.32
C ALA A 286 -19.69 -6.77 -8.23
N SER A 287 -19.91 -7.31 -7.02
CA SER A 287 -20.93 -8.34 -6.81
C SER A 287 -22.34 -7.79 -7.03
N ARG A 288 -22.59 -6.51 -6.74
CA ARG A 288 -23.91 -5.89 -6.92
C ARG A 288 -24.32 -5.79 -8.38
N ALA A 289 -23.38 -5.39 -9.25
CA ALA A 289 -23.59 -5.28 -10.69
C ALA A 289 -23.92 -6.61 -11.38
N LEU A 290 -23.44 -7.74 -10.84
CA LEU A 290 -23.73 -9.08 -11.38
C LEU A 290 -25.14 -9.61 -11.08
N HIS A 291 -25.96 -8.92 -10.26
CA HIS A 291 -27.35 -9.33 -9.99
C HIS A 291 -28.33 -8.57 -10.89
N HIS A 292 -28.68 -9.19 -12.01
CA HIS A 292 -29.96 -8.94 -12.67
C HIS A 292 -30.92 -10.09 -12.31
N PRO A 293 -32.22 -9.83 -12.05
CA PRO A 293 -33.16 -10.83 -11.54
C PRO A 293 -33.69 -11.80 -12.62
N PHE A 294 -32.80 -12.42 -13.39
CA PHE A 294 -33.19 -13.27 -14.53
C PHE A 294 -32.62 -14.70 -14.55
N TYR A 295 -31.97 -15.18 -13.48
CA TYR A 295 -31.67 -16.61 -13.35
C TYR A 295 -32.88 -17.41 -12.82
N MET A 296 -33.97 -17.39 -13.60
CA MET A 296 -35.03 -18.40 -13.53
C MET A 296 -34.82 -19.38 -14.69
N ASN A 297 -33.75 -20.18 -14.62
CA ASN A 297 -33.72 -21.57 -15.10
C ASN A 297 -32.33 -22.20 -14.97
N GLY A 298 -32.25 -23.31 -14.25
CA GLY A 298 -31.21 -24.31 -14.39
C GLY A 298 -30.11 -24.25 -13.32
N PHE A 299 -30.24 -25.11 -12.30
CA PHE A 299 -29.18 -25.56 -11.38
C PHE A 299 -28.10 -24.52 -11.07
N SER A 300 -28.47 -23.39 -10.45
CA SER A 300 -27.46 -22.59 -9.76
C SER A 300 -26.86 -23.47 -8.68
N ASN A 301 -25.53 -23.56 -8.66
CA ASN A 301 -24.83 -24.26 -7.61
C ASN A 301 -25.08 -23.44 -6.33
N ASP A 302 -25.83 -23.94 -5.35
CA ASP A 302 -26.16 -23.22 -4.09
C ASP A 302 -24.93 -22.51 -3.48
N ALA A 303 -23.74 -23.09 -3.67
CA ALA A 303 -22.47 -22.58 -3.16
C ALA A 303 -21.97 -21.30 -3.87
N GLU A 304 -22.24 -21.10 -5.16
CA GLU A 304 -21.82 -19.90 -5.89
C GLU A 304 -22.71 -18.71 -5.56
N GLU A 305 -24.01 -18.95 -5.40
CA GLU A 305 -24.97 -17.95 -4.94
C GLU A 305 -24.65 -17.50 -3.51
N GLU A 306 -24.32 -18.44 -2.61
CA GLU A 306 -23.84 -18.13 -1.26
C GLU A 306 -22.54 -17.31 -1.29
N ASP A 307 -21.56 -17.70 -2.12
CA ASP A 307 -20.31 -16.96 -2.27
C ASP A 307 -20.54 -15.55 -2.85
N GLN A 308 -21.52 -15.37 -3.74
CA GLN A 308 -21.87 -14.08 -4.31
C GLN A 308 -22.56 -13.19 -3.27
N GLU A 309 -23.53 -13.70 -2.53
CA GLU A 309 -24.18 -12.96 -1.44
C GLU A 309 -23.14 -12.51 -0.40
N ARG A 310 -22.22 -13.41 -0.06
CA ARG A 310 -21.11 -13.12 0.84
C ARG A 310 -20.24 -11.96 0.34
N ARG A 311 -19.83 -12.00 -0.93
CA ARG A 311 -19.00 -10.94 -1.53
C ARG A 311 -19.68 -9.57 -1.53
N ARG A 312 -21.02 -9.49 -1.61
CA ARG A 312 -21.77 -8.20 -1.55
C ARG A 312 -21.56 -7.42 -0.24
N GLU A 313 -21.29 -8.13 0.85
CA GLU A 313 -21.08 -7.55 2.17
C GLU A 313 -19.63 -7.15 2.44
N CYS A 314 -18.71 -7.64 1.60
CA CYS A 314 -17.32 -7.27 1.68
C CYS A 314 -17.12 -5.82 1.17
N LYS A 315 -16.10 -5.14 1.69
CA LYS A 315 -15.65 -3.86 1.15
C LYS A 315 -14.94 -4.04 -0.18
N ASP A 316 -15.08 -3.05 -1.05
CA ASP A 316 -14.31 -2.96 -2.28
C ASP A 316 -12.80 -2.88 -1.98
N LEU A 317 -11.98 -3.42 -2.89
CA LEU A 317 -10.55 -3.18 -2.85
C LEU A 317 -10.28 -1.75 -3.31
N GLU A 318 -9.44 -1.05 -2.55
CA GLU A 318 -8.93 0.29 -2.85
C GLU A 318 -7.57 0.24 -3.55
N ALA A 319 -6.73 -0.74 -3.18
CA ALA A 319 -5.38 -0.87 -3.69
C ALA A 319 -4.98 -2.32 -3.94
N VAL A 320 -4.35 -2.57 -5.10
CA VAL A 320 -3.76 -3.87 -5.44
C VAL A 320 -2.37 -3.68 -6.02
N ASP A 321 -1.40 -4.44 -5.52
CA ASP A 321 -0.04 -4.48 -6.04
C ASP A 321 0.31 -5.90 -6.49
N PHE A 322 0.57 -6.07 -7.79
CA PHE A 322 1.06 -7.31 -8.40
C PHE A 322 2.49 -7.16 -8.93
N THR A 323 3.28 -6.24 -8.36
CA THR A 323 4.67 -6.03 -8.76
C THR A 323 5.44 -7.35 -8.85
N GLY A 324 6.03 -7.61 -10.01
CA GLY A 324 6.83 -8.81 -10.27
C GLY A 324 6.05 -10.10 -10.58
N CYS A 325 4.72 -10.12 -10.45
CA CYS A 325 3.92 -11.33 -10.68
C CYS A 325 3.95 -11.73 -12.17
N VAL A 326 4.51 -12.91 -12.46
CA VAL A 326 4.75 -13.39 -13.83
C VAL A 326 4.49 -14.89 -14.01
N SER A 327 4.12 -15.61 -12.96
CA SER A 327 3.86 -17.05 -13.03
C SER A 327 2.75 -17.40 -14.01
N ALA A 328 2.86 -18.60 -14.59
CA ALA A 328 1.84 -19.11 -15.51
C ALA A 328 0.47 -19.24 -14.83
N VAL A 329 0.44 -19.59 -13.53
CA VAL A 329 -0.81 -19.70 -12.76
C VAL A 329 -1.52 -18.35 -12.69
N PHE A 330 -0.81 -17.29 -12.26
CA PHE A 330 -1.35 -15.95 -12.21
C PHE A 330 -1.80 -15.45 -13.59
N VAL A 331 -0.96 -15.63 -14.62
CA VAL A 331 -1.26 -15.18 -15.99
C VAL A 331 -2.52 -15.87 -16.53
N ASN A 332 -2.62 -17.19 -16.36
CA ASN A 332 -3.79 -17.94 -16.82
C ASN A 332 -5.05 -17.55 -16.03
N ALA A 333 -4.93 -17.37 -14.71
CA ALA A 333 -6.02 -16.92 -13.86
C ALA A 333 -6.51 -15.53 -14.25
N PHE A 334 -5.61 -14.58 -14.47
CA PHE A 334 -5.95 -13.22 -14.88
C PHE A 334 -6.62 -13.21 -16.26
N ASN A 335 -6.07 -13.94 -17.23
CA ASN A 335 -6.66 -14.06 -18.56
C ASN A 335 -8.06 -14.68 -18.49
N ALA A 336 -8.25 -15.73 -17.69
CA ALA A 336 -9.54 -16.38 -17.48
C ALA A 336 -10.54 -15.43 -16.81
N PHE A 337 -10.11 -14.69 -15.79
CA PHE A 337 -10.93 -13.69 -15.10
C PHE A 337 -11.44 -12.62 -16.08
N VAL A 338 -10.53 -12.01 -16.84
CA VAL A 338 -10.88 -10.98 -17.82
C VAL A 338 -11.79 -11.55 -18.92
N SER A 339 -11.51 -12.78 -19.38
CA SER A 339 -12.33 -13.44 -20.41
C SER A 339 -13.74 -13.79 -19.93
N ALA A 340 -13.88 -14.16 -18.66
CA ALA A 340 -15.17 -14.53 -18.08
C ALA A 340 -16.03 -13.31 -17.76
N HIS A 341 -15.43 -12.23 -17.24
CA HIS A 341 -16.19 -11.14 -16.63
C HIS A 341 -16.14 -9.79 -17.37
N LEU A 342 -15.13 -9.56 -18.21
CA LEU A 342 -14.90 -8.24 -18.84
C LEU A 342 -14.92 -8.28 -20.37
N LEU A 343 -14.69 -9.45 -20.97
CA LEU A 343 -14.87 -9.65 -22.41
C LEU A 343 -16.28 -10.17 -22.65
N THR A 344 -17.15 -9.32 -23.22
CA THR A 344 -18.47 -9.74 -23.68
C THR A 344 -18.30 -10.80 -24.76
N GLN A 345 -18.77 -12.03 -24.54
CA GLN A 345 -18.84 -13.00 -25.62
C GLN A 345 -19.88 -12.50 -26.62
N SER A 346 -19.43 -11.99 -27.77
CA SER A 346 -20.25 -11.91 -28.97
C SER A 346 -20.53 -13.35 -29.44
N LYS A 347 -21.41 -14.07 -28.73
CA LYS A 347 -22.06 -15.24 -29.31
C LYS A 347 -22.96 -14.72 -30.41
N GLY A 348 -22.65 -15.11 -31.64
CA GLY A 348 -23.41 -14.75 -32.81
C GLY A 348 -24.87 -15.20 -32.70
N GLU A 349 -25.70 -14.42 -33.39
CA GLU A 349 -27.03 -14.73 -33.89
C GLU A 349 -28.18 -14.76 -32.86
N GLU A 350 -28.98 -13.70 -32.95
CA GLU A 350 -30.44 -13.65 -32.73
C GLU A 350 -30.99 -14.05 -31.35
N VAL A 351 -30.64 -13.30 -30.29
CA VAL A 351 -31.56 -13.13 -29.14
C VAL A 351 -31.39 -11.72 -28.57
N GLU A 352 -32.51 -11.00 -28.41
CA GLU A 352 -32.68 -9.66 -27.83
C GLU A 352 -31.46 -9.06 -27.11
N GLU A 353 -30.88 -8.01 -27.69
CA GLU A 353 -29.81 -7.18 -27.10
C GLU A 353 -30.27 -6.50 -25.79
N LYS A 354 -30.23 -7.23 -24.68
CA LYS A 354 -30.32 -6.63 -23.34
C LYS A 354 -28.91 -6.26 -22.90
N LYS A 355 -28.60 -4.95 -22.92
CA LYS A 355 -27.36 -4.32 -22.42
C LYS A 355 -26.99 -4.90 -21.04
N ILE A 356 -26.06 -5.85 -21.02
CA ILE A 356 -25.38 -6.23 -19.78
C ILE A 356 -24.51 -5.03 -19.43
N GLU A 357 -24.78 -4.39 -18.29
CA GLU A 357 -23.91 -3.32 -17.79
C GLU A 357 -22.50 -3.89 -17.57
N PRO A 358 -21.45 -3.24 -18.10
CA PRO A 358 -20.10 -3.73 -17.97
C PRO A 358 -19.69 -3.76 -16.50
N LEU A 359 -19.06 -4.86 -16.07
CA LEU A 359 -18.53 -4.97 -14.72
C LEU A 359 -17.48 -3.88 -14.49
N ILE A 360 -17.67 -3.10 -13.43
CA ILE A 360 -16.75 -2.04 -13.00
C ILE A 360 -16.31 -2.25 -11.56
N PHE A 361 -15.12 -1.73 -11.23
CA PHE A 361 -14.54 -1.77 -9.90
C PHE A 361 -14.38 -0.34 -9.36
N PRO A 362 -15.47 0.30 -8.88
CA PRO A 362 -15.48 1.72 -8.53
C PRO A 362 -14.62 2.05 -7.30
N GLY A 363 -14.41 1.09 -6.40
CA GLY A 363 -13.55 1.28 -5.24
C GLY A 363 -12.05 1.22 -5.53
N LEU A 364 -11.61 0.67 -6.66
CA LEU A 364 -10.17 0.47 -6.91
C LEU A 364 -9.54 1.76 -7.44
N GLU A 365 -8.77 2.41 -6.58
CA GLU A 365 -8.12 3.69 -6.86
C GLU A 365 -6.64 3.54 -7.20
N ARG A 366 -5.98 2.47 -6.75
CA ARG A 366 -4.52 2.32 -6.83
C ARG A 366 -4.13 0.95 -7.37
N LEU A 367 -3.36 0.93 -8.45
CA LEU A 367 -2.96 -0.29 -9.14
C LEU A 367 -1.46 -0.31 -9.46
N GLY A 368 -0.75 -1.30 -8.92
CA GLY A 368 0.66 -1.59 -9.22
C GLY A 368 0.80 -2.82 -10.10
N LEU A 369 1.32 -2.65 -11.32
CA LEU A 369 1.59 -3.75 -12.27
C LEU A 369 3.06 -3.77 -12.71
N ARG A 370 3.96 -3.18 -11.92
CA ARG A 370 5.37 -3.06 -12.30
C ARG A 370 5.97 -4.44 -12.60
N GLY A 371 6.55 -4.60 -13.78
CA GLY A 371 7.21 -5.83 -14.21
C GLY A 371 6.26 -6.97 -14.59
N VAL A 372 4.95 -6.75 -14.64
CA VAL A 372 3.94 -7.73 -15.08
C VAL A 372 3.95 -7.83 -16.62
N LYS A 373 5.05 -8.34 -17.16
CA LYS A 373 5.32 -8.40 -18.61
C LYS A 373 4.61 -9.55 -19.32
N SER A 374 4.07 -10.52 -18.59
CA SER A 374 3.48 -11.74 -19.16
C SER A 374 2.02 -11.55 -19.59
N ILE A 375 1.33 -10.55 -19.04
CA ILE A 375 -0.06 -10.23 -19.41
C ILE A 375 -0.10 -9.55 -20.79
N LEU A 376 -1.00 -10.01 -21.64
CA LEU A 376 -1.15 -9.49 -23.01
C LEU A 376 -2.07 -8.27 -23.06
N PRO A 377 -1.85 -7.33 -24.01
CA PRO A 377 -2.67 -6.12 -24.15
C PRO A 377 -4.18 -6.38 -24.23
N ARG A 378 -4.59 -7.47 -24.91
CA ARG A 378 -6.01 -7.87 -25.05
C ARG A 378 -6.72 -8.16 -23.72
N TYR A 379 -5.98 -8.51 -22.67
CA TYR A 379 -6.51 -8.73 -21.32
C TYR A 379 -6.24 -7.53 -20.40
N LEU A 380 -5.13 -6.82 -20.62
CA LEU A 380 -4.80 -5.62 -19.86
C LEU A 380 -5.79 -4.47 -20.15
N LYS A 381 -6.14 -4.25 -21.42
CA LYS A 381 -7.04 -3.15 -21.83
C LYS A 381 -8.41 -3.24 -21.14
N PRO A 382 -9.17 -4.35 -21.25
CA PRO A 382 -10.50 -4.43 -20.62
C PRO A 382 -10.43 -4.29 -19.10
N PHE A 383 -9.39 -4.85 -18.47
CA PHE A 383 -9.19 -4.71 -17.03
C PHE A 383 -9.02 -3.26 -16.61
N LEU A 384 -8.16 -2.49 -17.30
CA LEU A 384 -7.98 -1.07 -17.02
C LEU A 384 -9.24 -0.25 -17.33
N MET A 385 -10.02 -0.62 -18.35
CA MET A 385 -11.29 0.03 -18.68
C MET A 385 -12.37 -0.19 -17.60
N ALA A 386 -12.26 -1.25 -16.79
CA ALA A 386 -13.17 -1.51 -15.68
C ALA A 386 -12.90 -0.64 -14.43
N LEU A 387 -11.86 0.21 -14.44
CA LEU A 387 -11.41 0.99 -13.27
C LEU A 387 -11.73 2.50 -13.43
N PRO A 388 -12.87 2.99 -12.93
CA PRO A 388 -13.29 4.38 -13.15
C PRO A 388 -12.68 5.41 -12.18
N SER A 389 -12.13 4.96 -11.04
CA SER A 389 -11.67 5.84 -9.94
C SER A 389 -10.15 5.86 -9.78
N LEU A 390 -9.38 5.47 -10.81
CA LEU A 390 -7.92 5.37 -10.70
C LEU A 390 -7.29 6.74 -10.41
N THR A 391 -6.43 6.75 -9.40
CA THR A 391 -5.58 7.88 -9.00
C THR A 391 -4.09 7.55 -9.09
N HIS A 392 -3.71 6.30 -8.82
CA HIS A 392 -2.32 5.83 -8.85
C HIS A 392 -2.20 4.63 -9.79
N LEU A 393 -1.37 4.74 -10.83
CA LEU A 393 -1.23 3.72 -11.85
C LEU A 393 0.24 3.50 -12.22
N ASP A 394 0.79 2.34 -11.86
CA ASP A 394 2.12 1.91 -12.26
C ASP A 394 2.06 0.80 -13.32
N LEU A 395 2.32 1.15 -14.58
CA LEU A 395 2.41 0.24 -15.73
C LEU A 395 3.86 -0.05 -16.13
N SER A 396 4.83 0.32 -15.30
CA SER A 396 6.25 0.22 -15.64
C SER A 396 6.64 -1.22 -15.99
N GLY A 397 7.34 -1.43 -17.11
CA GLY A 397 7.78 -2.75 -17.55
C GLY A 397 6.66 -3.72 -17.95
N THR A 398 5.44 -3.21 -18.20
CA THR A 398 4.34 -3.99 -18.78
C THR A 398 4.35 -3.92 -20.32
N ARG A 399 3.42 -4.64 -20.97
CA ARG A 399 3.20 -4.60 -22.42
C ARG A 399 2.15 -3.57 -22.85
N VAL A 400 1.94 -2.49 -22.10
CA VAL A 400 0.99 -1.42 -22.46
C VAL A 400 1.26 -0.88 -23.87
N THR A 401 0.21 -0.74 -24.68
CA THR A 401 0.28 -0.25 -26.07
C THR A 401 -0.28 1.17 -26.20
N PRO A 402 0.05 1.90 -27.29
CA PRO A 402 -0.51 3.23 -27.54
C PRO A 402 -2.05 3.29 -27.47
N ASP A 403 -2.73 2.29 -28.06
CA ASP A 403 -4.20 2.14 -28.00
C ASP A 403 -4.76 2.02 -26.56
N ILE A 404 -3.99 1.47 -25.63
CA ILE A 404 -4.40 1.42 -24.21
C ILE A 404 -4.28 2.80 -23.58
N LEU A 405 -3.21 3.56 -23.87
CA LEU A 405 -3.06 4.93 -23.37
C LEU A 405 -4.14 5.84 -23.92
N GLU A 406 -4.46 5.74 -25.20
CA GLU A 406 -5.55 6.49 -25.83
C GLU A 406 -6.90 6.17 -25.17
N ALA A 407 -7.20 4.89 -24.97
CA ALA A 407 -8.41 4.46 -24.28
C ALA A 407 -8.45 4.93 -22.81
N LEU A 408 -7.32 5.02 -22.12
CA LEU A 408 -7.25 5.59 -20.77
C LEU A 408 -7.45 7.11 -20.77
N GLY A 409 -6.87 7.81 -21.73
CA GLY A 409 -6.86 9.27 -21.80
C GLY A 409 -8.22 9.89 -22.11
N THR A 410 -9.07 9.16 -22.85
CA THR A 410 -10.46 9.57 -23.15
C THR A 410 -11.41 9.47 -21.96
N ARG A 411 -10.97 8.88 -20.84
CA ARG A 411 -11.79 8.70 -19.65
C ARG A 411 -11.71 9.90 -18.71
N PRO A 412 -12.72 10.13 -17.86
CA PRO A 412 -12.72 11.20 -16.87
C PRO A 412 -11.88 10.82 -15.62
N LEU A 413 -10.68 10.27 -15.82
CA LEU A 413 -9.76 9.91 -14.74
C LEU A 413 -9.01 11.15 -14.23
N ARG A 414 -8.60 11.10 -12.95
CA ARG A 414 -7.78 12.14 -12.31
C ARG A 414 -6.54 11.48 -11.69
N LEU A 415 -5.56 11.19 -12.55
CA LEU A 415 -4.33 10.54 -12.08
C LEU A 415 -3.48 11.53 -11.29
N LYS A 416 -3.05 11.11 -10.11
CA LYS A 416 -2.08 11.80 -9.24
C LYS A 416 -0.68 11.25 -9.44
N SER A 417 -0.56 9.95 -9.71
CA SER A 417 0.72 9.28 -9.90
C SER A 417 0.67 8.32 -11.10
N LEU A 418 1.66 8.44 -11.99
CA LEU A 418 1.75 7.65 -13.22
C LEU A 418 3.17 7.11 -13.44
N GLY A 419 3.27 5.79 -13.57
CA GLY A 419 4.50 5.09 -13.95
C GLY A 419 4.42 4.45 -15.32
N LEU A 420 5.27 4.89 -16.25
CA LEU A 420 5.44 4.33 -17.60
C LEU A 420 6.91 3.96 -17.89
N ALA A 421 7.68 3.67 -16.84
CA ALA A 421 9.09 3.35 -16.98
C ALA A 421 9.29 2.04 -17.77
N ARG A 422 10.24 2.02 -18.70
CA ARG A 422 10.62 0.83 -19.49
C ARG A 422 9.45 0.13 -20.23
N CYS A 423 8.43 0.87 -20.64
CA CYS A 423 7.33 0.36 -21.46
C CYS A 423 7.74 0.24 -22.95
N THR A 424 8.25 -0.93 -23.35
CA THR A 424 8.89 -1.14 -24.67
C THR A 424 7.95 -1.08 -25.88
N LYS A 425 6.63 -1.06 -25.67
CA LYS A 425 5.62 -0.99 -26.73
C LYS A 425 5.09 0.43 -26.96
N LEU A 426 5.45 1.39 -26.12
CA LEU A 426 5.03 2.78 -26.28
C LEU A 426 5.95 3.53 -27.23
N THR A 427 5.39 4.50 -27.93
CA THR A 427 6.09 5.39 -28.86
C THR A 427 6.18 6.81 -28.29
N SER A 428 7.12 7.61 -28.80
CA SER A 428 7.25 9.04 -28.50
C SER A 428 5.90 9.77 -28.61
N GLU A 429 5.21 9.55 -29.73
CA GLU A 429 3.92 10.16 -30.06
C GLU A 429 2.83 9.76 -29.06
N SER A 430 2.74 8.48 -28.71
CA SER A 430 1.71 8.01 -27.76
C SER A 430 1.86 8.62 -26.37
N ILE A 431 3.10 8.84 -25.91
CA ILE A 431 3.38 9.48 -24.62
C ILE A 431 3.06 10.97 -24.69
N ARG A 432 3.45 11.65 -25.77
CA ARG A 432 3.12 13.07 -26.00
C ARG A 432 1.62 13.28 -26.05
N HIS A 433 0.91 12.51 -26.86
CA HIS A 433 -0.55 12.59 -26.97
C HIS A 433 -1.21 12.34 -25.61
N PHE A 434 -0.73 11.34 -24.86
CA PHE A 434 -1.28 11.04 -23.55
C PHE A 434 -1.09 12.16 -22.51
N LEU A 435 0.10 12.78 -22.49
CA LEU A 435 0.45 13.80 -21.50
C LEU A 435 -0.07 15.19 -21.85
N VAL A 436 -0.20 15.52 -23.14
CA VAL A 436 -0.55 16.86 -23.62
C VAL A 436 -2.04 17.00 -23.92
N ASP A 437 -2.63 16.03 -24.64
CA ASP A 437 -3.95 16.23 -25.25
C ASP A 437 -5.10 15.79 -24.35
N PHE A 438 -4.84 14.91 -23.37
CA PHE A 438 -5.87 14.40 -22.48
C PHE A 438 -5.91 15.10 -21.11
N PRO A 439 -7.11 15.31 -20.54
CA PRO A 439 -7.26 15.97 -19.24
C PRO A 439 -6.83 15.10 -18.05
N VAL A 440 -6.61 13.80 -18.28
CA VAL A 440 -6.30 12.80 -17.24
C VAL A 440 -5.04 13.13 -16.43
N THR A 441 -4.12 13.88 -17.03
CA THR A 441 -2.83 14.24 -16.45
C THR A 441 -2.83 15.61 -15.76
N THR A 442 -3.96 16.31 -15.72
CA THR A 442 -4.05 17.68 -15.17
C THR A 442 -3.70 17.76 -13.69
N GLU A 443 -4.10 16.75 -12.90
CA GLU A 443 -3.84 16.68 -11.45
C GLU A 443 -2.59 15.85 -11.11
N LEU A 444 -1.77 15.51 -12.10
CA LEU A 444 -0.62 14.65 -11.93
C LEU A 444 0.46 15.36 -11.10
N THR A 445 0.81 14.76 -9.96
CA THR A 445 1.88 15.21 -9.07
C THR A 445 3.15 14.39 -9.21
N GLU A 446 3.07 13.19 -9.78
CA GLU A 446 4.20 12.28 -9.91
C GLU A 446 4.23 11.62 -11.27
N LEU A 447 5.34 11.81 -12.00
CA LEU A 447 5.52 11.25 -13.33
C LEU A 447 6.86 10.50 -13.42
N ASN A 448 6.78 9.22 -13.76
CA ASN A 448 7.95 8.37 -13.96
C ASN A 448 8.00 7.85 -15.41
N LEU A 449 8.93 8.41 -16.19
CA LEU A 449 9.26 7.99 -17.56
C LEU A 449 10.67 7.38 -17.65
N TYR A 450 11.17 6.83 -16.55
CA TYR A 450 12.53 6.29 -16.45
C TYR A 450 12.88 5.33 -17.59
N GLY A 451 14.02 5.61 -18.22
CA GLY A 451 14.76 4.70 -19.08
C GLY A 451 16.24 4.62 -18.68
N ASP A 452 16.95 3.71 -19.32
CA ASP A 452 18.39 3.48 -19.14
C ASP A 452 19.05 3.02 -20.45
N MET A 453 20.30 2.55 -20.38
CA MET A 453 21.05 2.15 -21.58
C MET A 453 20.56 0.85 -22.23
N THR A 454 19.79 0.02 -21.51
CA THR A 454 19.13 -1.18 -22.06
C THR A 454 17.73 -0.84 -22.57
N TYR A 455 16.99 0.00 -21.84
CA TYR A 455 15.64 0.44 -22.15
C TYR A 455 15.63 1.95 -22.30
N VAL A 456 16.09 2.43 -23.46
CA VAL A 456 16.19 3.86 -23.77
C VAL A 456 14.80 4.48 -23.85
N SER A 457 14.67 5.73 -23.42
CA SER A 457 13.43 6.49 -23.55
C SER A 457 12.98 6.54 -25.02
N PRO A 458 11.71 6.27 -25.33
CA PRO A 458 11.20 6.35 -26.70
C PRO A 458 11.00 7.80 -27.17
N LEU A 459 11.19 8.81 -26.29
CA LEU A 459 10.91 10.21 -26.59
C LEU A 459 11.90 10.80 -27.60
N THR A 460 11.36 11.57 -28.53
CA THR A 460 12.10 12.43 -29.48
C THR A 460 12.21 13.84 -28.93
N VAL A 461 13.17 14.62 -29.42
CA VAL A 461 13.39 16.02 -28.98
C VAL A 461 12.14 16.88 -29.21
N GLU A 462 11.49 16.74 -30.37
CA GLU A 462 10.29 17.49 -30.75
C GLU A 462 9.12 17.21 -29.79
N HIS A 463 8.81 15.95 -29.55
CA HIS A 463 7.72 15.57 -28.65
C HIS A 463 8.02 15.89 -27.18
N LEU A 464 9.30 15.81 -26.78
CA LEU A 464 9.70 16.25 -25.45
C LEU A 464 9.53 17.76 -25.28
N GLN A 465 9.85 18.56 -26.32
CA GLN A 465 9.58 19.99 -26.32
C GLN A 465 8.09 20.28 -26.12
N ASP A 466 7.21 19.59 -26.84
CA ASP A 466 5.77 19.68 -26.66
C ASP A 466 5.34 19.34 -25.24
N ILE A 467 5.83 18.22 -24.69
CA ILE A 467 5.52 17.81 -23.32
C ILE A 467 5.94 18.89 -22.31
N LEU A 468 7.15 19.43 -22.43
CA LEU A 468 7.67 20.45 -21.49
C LEU A 468 6.94 21.80 -21.58
N THR A 469 6.36 22.12 -22.74
CA THR A 469 5.74 23.43 -23.01
C THR A 469 4.21 23.43 -22.98
N GLN A 470 3.57 22.27 -23.16
CA GLN A 470 2.12 22.15 -23.33
C GLN A 470 1.47 21.18 -22.33
N ALA A 471 2.20 20.22 -21.75
CA ALA A 471 1.57 19.23 -20.86
C ALA A 471 1.02 19.88 -19.57
N PRO A 472 -0.27 19.70 -19.24
CA PRO A 472 -0.89 20.32 -18.06
C PRO A 472 -0.14 20.03 -16.74
N CYS A 473 0.37 18.80 -16.58
CA CYS A 473 1.12 18.38 -15.39
C CYS A 473 2.42 19.19 -15.17
N LEU A 474 3.11 19.56 -16.25
CA LEU A 474 4.35 20.33 -16.21
C LEU A 474 4.09 21.84 -16.16
N LEU A 475 2.96 22.30 -16.67
CA LEU A 475 2.59 23.72 -16.59
C LEU A 475 2.10 24.16 -15.20
N GLY A 476 1.47 23.25 -14.44
CA GLY A 476 0.84 23.57 -13.15
C GLY A 476 1.80 23.75 -11.97
N GLY A 477 3.08 23.37 -12.09
CA GLY A 477 4.06 23.47 -11.01
C GLY A 477 3.75 22.61 -9.77
N GLN A 478 2.86 21.63 -9.91
CA GLN A 478 2.41 20.75 -8.82
C GLN A 478 3.22 19.46 -8.71
N LEU A 479 4.08 19.17 -9.68
CA LEU A 479 4.91 17.96 -9.68
C LEU A 479 5.85 17.95 -8.48
N VAL A 480 5.84 16.84 -7.74
CA VAL A 480 6.74 16.55 -6.61
C VAL A 480 7.80 15.50 -6.97
N TYR A 481 7.51 14.65 -7.96
CA TYR A 481 8.41 13.64 -8.51
C TYR A 481 8.39 13.70 -10.04
N LEU A 482 9.57 13.76 -10.65
CA LEU A 482 9.75 13.69 -12.11
C LEU A 482 10.99 12.86 -12.43
N ASP A 483 10.84 11.82 -13.24
CA ASP A 483 11.97 11.05 -13.77
C ASP A 483 11.93 11.05 -15.31
N LEU A 484 12.93 11.70 -15.91
CA LEU A 484 13.15 11.78 -17.35
C LEU A 484 14.50 11.14 -17.73
N SER A 485 14.97 10.20 -16.92
CA SER A 485 16.23 9.51 -17.20
C SER A 485 16.18 8.83 -18.58
N SER A 486 17.29 8.91 -19.32
CA SER A 486 17.46 8.49 -20.72
C SER A 486 16.67 9.30 -21.76
N ALA A 487 15.90 10.32 -21.39
CA ALA A 487 15.25 11.21 -22.37
C ALA A 487 16.30 12.11 -23.07
N PRO A 488 16.05 12.57 -24.31
CA PRO A 488 16.99 13.41 -25.07
C PRO A 488 16.99 14.87 -24.58
N ILE A 489 17.23 15.10 -23.29
CA ILE A 489 17.29 16.42 -22.67
C ILE A 489 18.59 17.14 -23.03
N ASN A 490 18.47 18.42 -23.34
CA ASN A 490 19.57 19.34 -23.56
C ASN A 490 19.29 20.70 -22.88
N GLU A 491 20.23 21.64 -22.98
CA GLU A 491 20.10 22.97 -22.38
C GLU A 491 18.90 23.77 -22.91
N SER A 492 18.63 23.73 -24.22
CA SER A 492 17.49 24.45 -24.80
C SER A 492 16.15 23.90 -24.33
N LEU A 493 16.03 22.59 -24.10
CA LEU A 493 14.80 21.99 -23.56
C LEU A 493 14.60 22.35 -22.08
N LEU A 494 15.66 22.29 -21.26
CA LEU A 494 15.56 22.69 -19.85
C LEU A 494 15.23 24.17 -19.70
N SER A 495 15.70 25.03 -20.63
CA SER A 495 15.38 26.46 -20.64
C SER A 495 13.92 26.76 -21.04
N LEU A 496 13.20 25.82 -21.66
CA LEU A 496 11.76 25.94 -21.95
C LEU A 496 10.86 25.56 -20.78
N CYS A 497 11.31 24.70 -19.86
CA CYS A 497 10.52 24.25 -18.71
C CYS A 497 9.98 25.43 -17.87
N LYS A 498 8.72 25.38 -17.45
CA LYS A 498 8.20 26.31 -16.44
C LYS A 498 8.80 26.00 -15.07
N PRO A 499 8.93 26.99 -14.16
CA PRO A 499 9.36 26.75 -12.78
C PRO A 499 8.51 25.68 -12.09
N GLN A 500 9.18 24.72 -11.43
CA GLN A 500 8.61 23.61 -10.68
C GLN A 500 8.87 23.80 -9.17
N PRO A 501 8.11 24.66 -8.48
CA PRO A 501 8.38 24.99 -7.08
C PRO A 501 8.11 23.82 -6.12
N LYS A 502 7.28 22.84 -6.48
CA LYS A 502 6.98 21.69 -5.61
C LYS A 502 7.86 20.47 -5.84
N LEU A 503 8.75 20.52 -6.85
CA LEU A 503 9.54 19.35 -7.24
C LEU A 503 10.57 19.01 -6.14
N CYS A 504 10.47 17.80 -5.60
CA CYS A 504 11.35 17.31 -4.53
C CYS A 504 12.34 16.25 -5.04
N SER A 505 11.96 15.48 -6.06
CA SER A 505 12.79 14.41 -6.62
C SER A 505 12.86 14.48 -8.14
N LEU A 506 14.07 14.54 -8.68
CA LEU A 506 14.33 14.72 -10.12
C LEU A 506 15.30 13.66 -10.67
N GLY A 507 14.85 12.95 -11.71
CA GLY A 507 15.64 11.96 -12.43
C GLY A 507 16.17 12.49 -13.76
N LEU A 508 17.49 12.63 -13.87
CA LEU A 508 18.23 13.01 -15.09
C LEU A 508 19.40 12.05 -15.34
N SER A 509 19.22 10.75 -15.07
CA SER A 509 20.25 9.75 -15.33
C SER A 509 20.30 9.38 -16.82
N HIS A 510 21.43 8.84 -17.27
CA HIS A 510 21.64 8.30 -18.60
C HIS A 510 21.56 9.34 -19.73
N ILE A 511 22.00 10.58 -19.46
CA ILE A 511 22.03 11.69 -20.42
C ILE A 511 23.48 12.17 -20.60
N PRO A 512 24.31 11.44 -21.37
CA PRO A 512 25.77 11.64 -21.35
C PRO A 512 26.22 13.02 -21.86
N LYS A 513 25.40 13.71 -22.66
CA LYS A 513 25.72 15.03 -23.24
C LYS A 513 25.24 16.22 -22.39
N LEU A 514 24.58 15.97 -21.25
CA LEU A 514 23.99 17.02 -20.43
C LEU A 514 25.00 17.53 -19.39
N GLU A 515 25.48 18.75 -19.58
CA GLU A 515 26.49 19.40 -18.75
C GLU A 515 26.00 19.69 -17.31
N LEU A 516 26.88 19.55 -16.30
CA LEU A 516 26.54 19.82 -14.90
C LEU A 516 26.11 21.26 -14.62
N ASN A 517 26.70 22.25 -15.31
CA ASN A 517 26.34 23.66 -15.14
C ASN A 517 24.88 23.91 -15.54
N VAL A 518 24.43 23.31 -16.64
CA VAL A 518 23.05 23.41 -17.12
C VAL A 518 22.08 22.81 -16.10
N VAL A 519 22.45 21.68 -15.49
CA VAL A 519 21.66 21.07 -14.41
C VAL A 519 21.60 21.99 -13.19
N ALA A 520 22.73 22.59 -12.79
CA ALA A 520 22.79 23.52 -11.67
C ALA A 520 21.93 24.76 -11.90
N ASP A 521 22.01 25.36 -13.10
CA ASP A 521 21.22 26.53 -13.48
C ASP A 521 19.71 26.22 -13.51
N PHE A 522 19.33 25.02 -13.97
CA PHE A 522 17.95 24.56 -13.89
C PHE A 522 17.46 24.45 -12.43
N LEU A 523 18.25 23.86 -11.55
CA LEU A 523 17.90 23.71 -10.13
C LEU A 523 17.80 25.07 -9.43
N LEU A 524 18.71 26.02 -9.70
CA LEU A 524 18.66 27.36 -9.10
C LEU A 524 17.42 28.13 -9.53
N ASN A 525 17.15 28.15 -10.83
CA ASN A 525 16.18 29.09 -11.40
C ASN A 525 14.77 28.50 -11.50
N LYS A 526 14.64 27.17 -11.60
CA LYS A 526 13.37 26.51 -11.90
C LYS A 526 12.95 25.48 -10.87
N ALA A 527 13.86 24.85 -10.13
CA ALA A 527 13.53 23.73 -9.26
C ALA A 527 14.33 23.72 -7.94
N SER A 528 14.31 24.85 -7.22
CA SER A 528 15.15 25.05 -6.03
C SER A 528 14.78 24.16 -4.83
N ASN A 529 13.57 23.59 -4.84
CA ASN A 529 13.08 22.69 -3.78
C ASN A 529 13.46 21.21 -3.99
N VAL A 530 14.19 20.88 -5.06
CA VAL A 530 14.66 19.51 -5.30
C VAL A 530 15.63 19.11 -4.19
N GLU A 531 15.33 17.99 -3.54
CA GLU A 531 16.15 17.41 -2.47
C GLU A 531 17.02 16.26 -2.99
N VAL A 532 16.47 15.50 -3.95
CA VAL A 532 17.07 14.28 -4.50
C VAL A 532 17.22 14.42 -6.01
N LEU A 533 18.44 14.27 -6.52
CA LEU A 533 18.78 14.32 -7.93
C LEU A 533 19.45 13.02 -8.36
N THR A 534 19.15 12.48 -9.54
CA THR A 534 19.89 11.33 -10.09
C THR A 534 20.67 11.70 -11.35
N LEU A 535 21.96 11.36 -11.40
CA LEU A 535 22.89 11.68 -12.50
C LEU A 535 23.75 10.47 -12.89
N ILE A 536 23.22 9.24 -12.81
CA ILE A 536 23.98 8.05 -13.19
C ILE A 536 24.30 8.13 -14.69
N ASN A 537 25.57 8.04 -15.08
CA ASN A 537 26.01 8.12 -16.48
C ASN A 537 25.51 9.39 -17.21
N THR A 538 25.44 10.51 -16.49
CA THR A 538 25.06 11.82 -17.02
C THR A 538 26.25 12.77 -16.93
N SER A 539 26.38 13.64 -17.92
CA SER A 539 27.44 14.65 -18.05
C SER A 539 28.82 14.08 -18.42
N PRO A 540 29.55 14.70 -19.37
CA PRO A 540 30.91 14.28 -19.71
C PRO A 540 31.89 14.37 -18.54
N GLN A 541 31.66 15.30 -17.61
CA GLN A 541 32.51 15.54 -16.42
C GLN A 541 32.42 14.41 -15.38
N LEU A 542 31.33 13.64 -15.36
CA LEU A 542 31.12 12.54 -14.42
C LEU A 542 31.40 11.18 -15.04
N ASP A 543 31.59 11.12 -16.36
CA ASP A 543 31.80 9.88 -17.10
C ASP A 543 33.24 9.35 -16.88
N LEU A 544 33.31 8.27 -16.11
CA LEU A 544 34.55 7.53 -15.81
C LEU A 544 34.72 6.29 -16.70
N ALA A 545 33.90 6.11 -17.74
CA ALA A 545 33.96 4.93 -18.63
C ALA A 545 35.19 4.90 -19.56
N ASN A 546 35.98 5.98 -19.61
CA ASN A 546 37.21 6.03 -20.39
C ASN A 546 38.42 5.41 -19.66
N PRO A 547 39.31 4.66 -20.35
CA PRO A 547 40.40 3.86 -19.75
C PRO A 547 41.61 4.69 -19.27
N GLY A 548 41.38 5.65 -18.37
CA GLY A 548 42.39 6.48 -17.66
C GLY A 548 42.04 6.74 -16.18
N ALA A 549 41.27 5.82 -15.58
CA ALA A 549 40.33 6.05 -14.48
C ALA A 549 40.83 6.65 -13.16
N LYS A 550 42.14 6.68 -12.86
CA LYS A 550 42.64 7.23 -11.58
C LYS A 550 42.69 8.76 -11.55
N GLU A 551 43.18 9.40 -12.61
CA GLU A 551 43.24 10.87 -12.69
C GLU A 551 41.84 11.47 -12.89
N LEU A 552 41.02 10.82 -13.73
CA LEU A 552 39.63 11.20 -13.99
C LEU A 552 38.76 11.17 -12.72
N SER A 553 39.01 10.27 -11.76
CA SER A 553 38.23 10.19 -10.51
C SER A 553 38.31 11.46 -9.65
N ARG A 554 39.50 12.09 -9.58
CA ARG A 554 39.70 13.36 -8.87
C ARG A 554 39.05 14.51 -9.63
N VAL A 555 39.16 14.50 -10.96
CA VAL A 555 38.52 15.50 -11.82
C VAL A 555 37.00 15.47 -11.67
N SER A 556 36.36 14.30 -11.71
CA SER A 556 34.91 14.19 -11.51
C SER A 556 34.46 14.63 -10.12
N SER A 557 35.25 14.34 -9.07
CA SER A 557 34.97 14.84 -7.72
C SER A 557 35.03 16.37 -7.64
N ILE A 558 36.10 16.96 -8.21
CA ILE A 558 36.27 18.43 -8.27
C ILE A 558 35.14 19.07 -9.08
N ALA A 559 34.79 18.49 -10.23
CA ALA A 559 33.72 18.98 -11.09
C ALA A 559 32.36 18.94 -10.37
N LEU A 560 32.02 17.82 -9.72
CA LEU A 560 30.79 17.69 -8.93
C LEU A 560 30.69 18.77 -7.84
N HIS A 561 31.78 18.99 -7.09
CA HIS A 561 31.78 19.99 -6.01
C HIS A 561 31.77 21.43 -6.52
N THR A 562 32.48 21.70 -7.61
CA THR A 562 32.62 23.06 -8.17
C THR A 562 31.35 23.50 -8.89
N HIS A 563 30.74 22.60 -9.68
CA HIS A 563 29.60 22.94 -10.54
C HIS A 563 28.24 22.66 -9.89
N LEU A 564 28.14 21.69 -8.97
CA LEU A 564 26.87 21.27 -8.39
C LEU A 564 26.80 21.54 -6.87
N ILE A 565 27.69 20.94 -6.07
CA ILE A 565 27.51 20.97 -4.60
C ILE A 565 27.71 22.36 -4.00
N ARG A 566 28.83 23.05 -4.30
CA ARG A 566 29.10 24.39 -3.72
C ARG A 566 28.08 25.43 -4.17
N PRO A 567 27.77 25.58 -5.48
CA PRO A 567 26.82 26.62 -5.92
C PRO A 567 25.40 26.41 -5.40
N LEU A 568 24.97 25.15 -5.22
CA LEU A 568 23.60 24.83 -4.85
C LEU A 568 23.37 24.65 -3.34
N CYS A 569 24.39 24.19 -2.61
CA CYS A 569 24.24 23.73 -1.23
C CYS A 569 25.01 24.56 -0.20
N ALA A 570 25.96 25.41 -0.63
CA ALA A 570 26.67 26.31 0.27
C ALA A 570 26.02 27.70 0.30
N PRO A 571 26.04 28.39 1.44
CA PRO A 571 25.61 29.78 1.51
C PRO A 571 26.54 30.65 0.65
N GLN A 572 25.96 31.49 -0.20
CA GLN A 572 26.74 32.45 -0.96
C GLN A 572 27.15 33.60 -0.02
N PHE A 573 28.46 33.80 0.17
CA PHE A 573 28.96 34.95 0.91
C PHE A 573 28.74 36.20 0.07
N ALA A 574 27.70 36.98 0.38
CA ALA A 574 27.59 38.33 -0.12
C ALA A 574 28.66 39.18 0.60
N SER A 575 29.70 39.62 -0.12
CA SER A 575 30.63 40.63 0.35
C SER A 575 29.94 42.00 0.40
N SER A 576 28.97 42.16 1.31
CA SER A 576 28.36 43.45 1.57
C SER A 576 29.16 44.17 2.66
N LEU A 577 29.86 45.23 2.29
CA LEU A 577 30.57 46.17 3.17
C LEU A 577 29.62 47.02 4.07
N THR A 578 28.37 46.60 4.23
CA THR A 578 27.39 47.29 5.08
C THR A 578 26.89 46.36 6.17
N THR A 579 27.38 46.64 7.38
CA THR A 579 27.00 46.00 8.64
C THR A 579 25.50 46.14 8.86
N THR A 580 24.74 45.07 8.62
CA THR A 580 23.46 44.85 9.29
C THR A 580 23.41 43.41 9.77
N LEU A 581 22.95 43.22 11.01
CA LEU A 581 22.69 41.93 11.66
C LEU A 581 21.61 41.18 10.87
N SER A 582 21.95 40.51 9.77
CA SER A 582 20.99 39.73 8.99
C SER A 582 21.29 38.25 9.07
N VAL A 583 20.22 37.47 9.25
CA VAL A 583 20.09 36.01 9.20
C VAL A 583 21.21 35.33 8.39
N PRO A 584 21.85 34.26 8.90
CA PRO A 584 22.90 33.56 8.15
C PRO A 584 22.37 33.17 6.76
N PRO A 585 23.12 33.48 5.68
CA PRO A 585 22.67 33.19 4.31
C PRO A 585 22.24 31.73 4.21
N GLN A 586 21.04 31.49 3.71
CA GLN A 586 20.57 30.13 3.47
C GLN A 586 21.13 29.62 2.13
N PRO A 587 21.44 28.32 2.02
CA PRO A 587 21.74 27.70 0.73
C PRO A 587 20.64 27.97 -0.29
N PRO A 588 20.98 28.18 -1.57
CA PRO A 588 20.01 28.55 -2.60
C PRO A 588 19.05 27.42 -2.97
N THR A 589 19.41 26.16 -2.66
CA THR A 589 18.55 25.00 -2.93
C THR A 589 18.44 24.03 -1.74
N ARG A 590 17.48 23.11 -1.83
CA ARG A 590 17.27 22.01 -0.88
C ARG A 590 18.05 20.74 -1.22
N LEU A 591 18.90 20.76 -2.25
CA LEU A 591 19.62 19.58 -2.74
C LEU A 591 20.49 18.97 -1.63
N ARG A 592 20.33 17.68 -1.38
CA ARG A 592 21.05 16.98 -0.29
C ARG A 592 21.43 15.54 -0.62
N VAL A 593 20.84 14.97 -1.68
CA VAL A 593 21.13 13.62 -2.14
C VAL A 593 21.35 13.66 -3.65
N VAL A 594 22.47 13.09 -4.10
CA VAL A 594 22.76 12.88 -5.52
C VAL A 594 23.03 11.41 -5.78
N GLU A 595 22.20 10.75 -6.56
CA GLU A 595 22.45 9.39 -7.04
C GLU A 595 23.49 9.42 -8.17
N LEU A 596 24.52 8.57 -8.06
CA LEU A 596 25.65 8.53 -8.99
C LEU A 596 26.01 7.07 -9.34
N SER A 597 26.76 6.90 -10.43
CA SER A 597 27.26 5.59 -10.83
C SER A 597 28.19 4.99 -9.76
N GLY A 598 28.24 3.66 -9.66
CA GLY A 598 29.16 2.98 -8.74
C GLY A 598 30.62 3.33 -9.01
N ALA A 599 30.99 3.63 -10.26
CA ALA A 599 32.34 4.09 -10.61
C ALA A 599 32.64 5.48 -10.03
N THR A 600 31.72 6.43 -10.22
CA THR A 600 31.84 7.81 -9.70
C THR A 600 31.90 7.80 -8.17
N LEU A 601 31.04 7.01 -7.52
CA LEU A 601 31.03 6.85 -6.06
C LEU A 601 32.30 6.21 -5.51
N ARG A 602 33.01 5.36 -6.26
CA ARG A 602 34.33 4.85 -5.85
C ARG A 602 35.39 5.94 -5.93
N GLY A 603 35.32 6.82 -6.93
CA GLY A 603 36.21 7.96 -7.09
C GLY A 603 36.09 9.00 -5.98
N LEU A 604 34.90 9.18 -5.41
CA LEU A 604 34.64 10.09 -4.29
C LEU A 604 35.25 9.61 -2.94
N GLY A 605 35.67 8.35 -2.84
CA GLY A 605 36.20 7.78 -1.61
C GLY A 605 35.20 7.86 -0.44
N ALA A 606 35.66 8.35 0.71
CA ALA A 606 34.82 8.57 1.89
C ALA A 606 33.88 9.80 1.77
N GLY A 607 34.07 10.66 0.75
CA GLY A 607 33.33 11.90 0.58
C GLY A 607 34.09 13.16 1.00
N ALA A 608 33.37 14.27 1.20
CA ALA A 608 33.96 15.59 1.45
C ALA A 608 33.06 16.45 2.35
N GLY A 609 33.63 17.09 3.38
CA GLY A 609 32.86 17.86 4.35
C GLY A 609 31.85 16.98 5.10
N THR A 610 30.56 17.33 5.04
CA THR A 610 29.44 16.53 5.55
C THR A 610 28.87 15.55 4.51
N TRP A 611 29.37 15.57 3.28
CA TRP A 611 28.89 14.68 2.24
C TRP A 611 29.59 13.32 2.32
N ARG A 612 28.80 12.24 2.34
CA ARG A 612 29.26 10.85 2.44
C ARG A 612 28.62 9.97 1.36
N VAL A 613 29.27 8.85 1.07
CA VAL A 613 28.77 7.86 0.11
C VAL A 613 27.96 6.80 0.87
N ILE A 614 26.70 6.60 0.46
CA ILE A 614 25.82 5.56 1.00
C ILE A 614 25.46 4.62 -0.14
N ARG A 615 25.67 3.32 0.03
CA ARG A 615 25.45 2.31 -1.02
C ARG A 615 24.47 1.25 -0.54
N SER A 616 23.48 0.97 -1.37
CA SER A 616 22.58 -0.16 -1.19
C SER A 616 23.28 -1.49 -1.51
N ASN A 617 22.70 -2.58 -1.03
CA ASN A 617 23.11 -3.93 -1.39
C ASN A 617 22.87 -4.32 -2.86
N GLY A 618 22.04 -3.57 -3.60
CA GLY A 618 21.63 -3.88 -4.98
C GLY A 618 22.39 -3.12 -6.07
N GLY A 619 23.44 -2.38 -5.70
CA GLY A 619 24.31 -1.65 -6.63
C GLY A 619 23.97 -0.18 -6.85
N ARG A 620 22.79 0.29 -6.43
CA ARG A 620 22.48 1.73 -6.34
C ARG A 620 23.23 2.39 -5.19
N GLY A 621 23.59 3.65 -5.36
CA GLY A 621 24.28 4.41 -4.33
C GLY A 621 24.14 5.92 -4.52
N TRP A 622 24.31 6.63 -3.42
CA TRP A 622 24.03 8.04 -3.30
C TRP A 622 25.18 8.77 -2.61
N TYR A 623 25.40 10.01 -3.01
CA TYR A 623 26.23 10.97 -2.31
C TYR A 623 25.33 11.91 -1.52
N VAL A 624 25.44 11.86 -0.19
CA VAL A 624 24.43 12.41 0.74
C VAL A 624 25.07 13.36 1.74
N ASP A 625 24.45 14.52 1.96
CA ASP A 625 24.77 15.43 3.07
C ASP A 625 24.23 14.83 4.38
N THR A 626 25.09 14.15 5.15
CA THR A 626 24.69 13.43 6.38
C THR A 626 24.26 14.36 7.51
N ALA A 627 24.62 15.64 7.40
CA ALA A 627 24.31 16.66 8.38
C ALA A 627 23.10 17.54 7.98
N ALA A 628 22.28 17.10 7.01
CA ALA A 628 21.11 17.84 6.54
C ALA A 628 19.79 17.07 6.74
N ARG A 629 18.88 17.65 7.55
CA ARG A 629 17.55 17.06 7.80
C ARG A 629 16.46 18.10 7.99
N TRP A 630 15.21 17.68 7.80
CA TRP A 630 14.05 18.50 8.17
C TRP A 630 13.85 18.52 9.68
N VAL A 631 13.73 19.71 10.26
CA VAL A 631 13.46 19.93 11.69
C VAL A 631 12.21 20.79 11.81
N SER A 632 11.36 20.51 12.81
CA SER A 632 10.24 21.42 13.12
C SER A 632 10.78 22.75 13.61
N ASP A 633 10.22 23.86 13.11
CA ASP A 633 10.53 25.16 13.69
C ASP A 633 9.99 25.20 15.14
N PRO A 634 10.81 25.56 16.14
CA PRO A 634 10.34 25.74 17.51
C PRO A 634 9.31 26.88 17.66
N ARG A 635 9.14 27.74 16.66
CA ARG A 635 8.17 28.83 16.68
C ARG A 635 6.78 28.33 16.30
N PRO A 636 5.73 28.59 17.12
CA PRO A 636 4.38 28.16 16.81
C PRO A 636 3.91 28.78 15.48
N GLY A 637 3.53 27.93 14.53
CA GLY A 637 2.99 28.33 13.22
C GLY A 637 4.00 28.37 12.06
N GLN A 638 5.31 28.26 12.30
CA GLN A 638 6.29 28.03 11.23
C GLN A 638 6.41 26.53 10.96
N GLY A 639 6.36 26.14 9.68
CA GLY A 639 6.38 24.73 9.27
C GLY A 639 7.72 24.02 9.49
N ARG A 640 8.02 23.03 8.65
CA ARG A 640 9.32 22.34 8.68
C ARG A 640 10.39 23.20 8.00
N VAL A 641 11.61 23.22 8.54
CA VAL A 641 12.77 23.91 7.95
C VAL A 641 13.90 22.91 7.73
N LEU A 642 14.54 22.94 6.55
CA LEU A 642 15.71 22.11 6.25
C LEU A 642 16.94 22.71 6.95
N LYS A 643 17.44 22.02 7.98
CA LYS A 643 18.64 22.43 8.71
C LYS A 643 19.85 21.66 8.18
N ARG A 644 20.93 22.38 7.84
CA ARG A 644 22.24 21.83 7.47
C ARG A 644 23.26 22.03 8.59
N GLY A 645 24.34 21.26 8.58
CA GLY A 645 25.43 21.37 9.55
C GLY A 645 25.05 20.88 10.96
N LEU A 646 24.24 19.82 11.05
CA LEU A 646 23.94 19.17 12.31
C LEU A 646 25.23 18.73 13.04
N PRO A 647 25.29 18.88 14.38
CA PRO A 647 26.45 18.45 15.16
C PRO A 647 26.60 16.93 15.07
N LYS A 648 27.82 16.42 15.23
CA LYS A 648 28.13 14.97 15.17
C LYS A 648 27.38 14.14 16.22
N GLY A 649 26.92 14.74 17.31
CA GLY A 649 26.12 14.07 18.34
C GLY A 649 24.62 14.00 18.07
N ASP A 650 24.12 14.59 16.98
CA ASP A 650 22.71 14.46 16.60
C ASP A 650 22.42 13.02 16.12
N ALA A 651 21.35 12.41 16.63
CA ALA A 651 21.01 11.01 16.35
C ALA A 651 20.85 10.71 14.85
N PHE A 652 20.31 11.65 14.07
CA PHE A 652 20.17 11.48 12.63
C PHE A 652 21.53 11.50 11.94
N HIS A 653 22.41 12.43 12.33
CA HIS A 653 23.74 12.52 11.75
C HIS A 653 24.55 11.24 12.01
N MET A 654 24.52 10.72 13.25
CA MET A 654 25.19 9.47 13.58
C MET A 654 24.65 8.28 12.78
N GLU A 655 23.33 8.17 12.60
CA GLU A 655 22.75 7.09 11.80
C GLU A 655 23.13 7.19 10.32
N MET A 656 23.16 8.40 9.76
CA MET A 656 23.58 8.61 8.37
C MET A 656 25.07 8.30 8.16
N GLU A 657 25.94 8.60 9.12
CA GLU A 657 27.34 8.17 9.10
C GLU A 657 27.44 6.64 9.19
N ARG A 658 26.66 5.99 10.08
CA ARG A 658 26.58 4.52 10.18
C ARG A 658 26.18 3.86 8.85
N LEU A 659 25.22 4.46 8.13
CA LEU A 659 24.80 3.99 6.81
C LEU A 659 25.90 4.13 5.75
N SER A 660 26.74 5.16 5.86
CA SER A 660 27.92 5.31 5.00
C SER A 660 28.97 4.23 5.30
N ASP A 661 29.23 3.99 6.59
CA ASP A 661 30.21 3.01 7.07
C ASP A 661 29.79 1.55 6.76
N ALA A 662 28.51 1.30 6.52
CA ALA A 662 28.00 0.00 6.08
C ALA A 662 28.54 -0.44 4.70
N ASN A 663 29.15 0.48 3.92
CA ASN A 663 29.90 0.23 2.69
C ASN A 663 29.24 -0.77 1.70
N GLY A 664 27.98 -0.55 1.38
CA GLY A 664 27.22 -1.40 0.45
C GLY A 664 26.31 -2.44 1.12
N ASN A 665 26.31 -2.52 2.45
CA ASN A 665 25.41 -3.40 3.20
C ASN A 665 24.16 -2.69 3.73
N VAL A 666 23.80 -1.53 3.14
CA VAL A 666 22.55 -0.85 3.50
C VAL A 666 21.36 -1.65 2.98
N CYS A 667 20.37 -1.85 3.84
CA CYS A 667 19.18 -2.63 3.53
C CYS A 667 18.36 -1.98 2.39
N SER A 668 17.63 -2.79 1.65
CA SER A 668 16.81 -2.36 0.51
C SER A 668 15.65 -1.41 0.85
N GLY A 669 15.29 -1.27 2.14
CA GLY A 669 14.30 -0.30 2.59
C GLY A 669 14.83 1.14 2.75
N ILE A 670 16.13 1.36 2.56
CA ILE A 670 16.77 2.66 2.68
C ILE A 670 17.34 3.05 1.32
N GLY A 671 16.86 4.18 0.79
CA GLY A 671 17.34 4.77 -0.45
C GLY A 671 16.57 6.03 -0.80
N TRP A 672 16.86 6.60 -1.95
CA TRP A 672 16.21 7.82 -2.45
C TRP A 672 15.88 7.69 -3.92
N HIS A 673 14.90 8.47 -4.39
CA HIS A 673 14.35 8.38 -5.74
C HIS A 673 13.84 6.97 -6.05
N ALA A 674 12.65 6.65 -5.53
CA ALA A 674 12.04 5.34 -5.73
C ALA A 674 11.72 5.16 -7.21
N ARG A 675 12.03 3.99 -7.78
CA ARG A 675 11.65 3.71 -9.18
C ARG A 675 10.34 2.96 -9.29
N LYS A 676 9.84 2.35 -8.21
CA LYS A 676 8.52 1.68 -8.09
C LYS A 676 7.58 2.60 -7.31
N MET A 677 6.32 2.62 -7.69
CA MET A 677 5.26 3.31 -6.97
C MET A 677 4.79 2.52 -5.73
N GLU A 678 4.62 3.20 -4.59
CA GLU A 678 3.95 2.65 -3.40
C GLU A 678 2.44 2.84 -3.53
N VAL A 679 1.74 1.76 -3.87
CA VAL A 679 0.30 1.81 -4.19
C VAL A 679 -0.58 1.37 -3.02
N LEU A 680 -0.08 0.58 -2.08
CA LEU A 680 -0.93 -0.01 -1.05
C LEU A 680 -1.42 1.04 -0.05
N HIS A 681 -0.56 1.95 0.37
CA HIS A 681 -0.90 3.05 1.27
C HIS A 681 -1.17 4.38 0.53
N GLY A 682 -0.82 4.46 -0.76
CA GLY A 682 -1.11 5.62 -1.60
C GLY A 682 -0.12 6.77 -1.45
N HIS A 683 1.14 6.48 -1.14
CA HIS A 683 2.20 7.50 -1.13
C HIS A 683 2.87 7.70 -2.49
N GLY A 684 2.53 6.88 -3.48
CA GLY A 684 3.05 7.03 -4.82
C GLY A 684 4.57 6.87 -4.89
N MET A 685 5.23 7.70 -5.68
CA MET A 685 6.67 7.66 -5.96
C MET A 685 7.52 8.22 -4.81
N LEU A 686 6.93 8.99 -3.90
CA LEU A 686 7.60 9.45 -2.68
C LEU A 686 7.41 8.47 -1.50
N GLY A 687 6.67 7.39 -1.72
CA GLY A 687 6.45 6.33 -0.75
C GLY A 687 7.72 5.61 -0.31
N ARG A 688 7.69 5.14 0.93
CA ARG A 688 8.74 4.28 1.49
C ARG A 688 8.35 2.83 1.32
N GLU A 689 9.16 2.13 0.53
CA GLU A 689 9.01 0.71 0.29
C GLU A 689 10.07 -0.08 1.06
N SER A 690 9.69 -1.26 1.54
CA SER A 690 10.58 -2.17 2.26
C SER A 690 10.47 -3.59 1.72
N GLY A 691 11.24 -4.53 2.27
CA GLY A 691 11.29 -5.90 1.76
C GLY A 691 11.69 -5.98 0.28
N LEU A 692 10.92 -6.77 -0.49
CA LEU A 692 11.07 -6.96 -1.93
C LEU A 692 10.74 -5.69 -2.72
N TYR A 693 9.67 -5.00 -2.36
CA TYR A 693 9.30 -3.75 -3.02
C TYR A 693 10.38 -2.69 -2.82
N GLY A 694 11.00 -2.61 -1.63
CA GLY A 694 12.15 -1.75 -1.38
C GLY A 694 13.34 -2.11 -2.28
N ALA A 695 13.59 -3.39 -2.53
CA ALA A 695 14.67 -3.82 -3.41
C ALA A 695 14.45 -3.35 -4.86
N VAL A 696 13.22 -3.46 -5.36
CA VAL A 696 12.82 -2.96 -6.67
C VAL A 696 12.83 -1.42 -6.73
N SER A 697 12.53 -0.76 -5.61
CA SER A 697 12.44 0.70 -5.50
C SER A 697 13.79 1.38 -5.41
N PHE A 698 14.72 0.80 -4.63
CA PHE A 698 15.94 1.48 -4.13
C PHE A 698 17.22 0.69 -4.30
N ALA A 699 17.17 -0.64 -4.38
CA ALA A 699 18.39 -1.44 -4.43
C ALA A 699 18.87 -1.67 -5.87
N TYR A 700 17.98 -2.15 -6.74
CA TYR A 700 18.36 -2.51 -8.10
C TYR A 700 18.43 -1.28 -9.01
N GLN A 701 19.57 -1.12 -9.70
CA GLN A 701 19.70 -0.17 -10.83
C GLN A 701 18.74 -0.50 -11.98
N GLY A 702 18.21 -1.74 -11.93
CA GLY A 702 17.11 -2.27 -12.71
C GLY A 702 17.57 -3.01 -13.94
#